data_AF-A0A179D2I5-F1
#
_entry.id   AF-A0A179D2I5-F1
#
_cell.length_a   1.000
_cell.length_b   1.000
_cell.length_c   1.000
_cell.angle_alpha   90.00
_cell.angle_beta   90.00
_cell.angle_gamma   90.00
#
_symmetry.space_group_name_H-M   'P 1'
#
loop_
_entity.id
_entity.type
_entity.pdbx_description
1 polymer ?
#
loop_
_entity_poly.entity_id
_entity_poly.type
_entity_poly.pdbx_seq_one_letter_code
_entity_poly.pdbx_strand_id
1 'polypeptide(L)'
;MRIFWLLVLLCFFSVSPLLAQPAAEITINFEEVERVNPYIFGQGILGFDPCKTRRKNRKFCVNDGRFTNFGAGVWDPLLRRPNAVLVDLAKRIKVSVLRFPGGCGTHHYDWKRAIGPVEKRPMYRFGIDEFMELCQAVGAKPIIVLSYFTGTCQNLADLVEYLNAPLGTNPNGGVAWAEVRAANGHPEPYGVRWFEFGNEVWHGDHRKISAVDPREYGERYLECQKLIKNIDPKIKLGAVMRRSLYGLGWWSRTVLSVIKENVDFVIFHIYPPGYRSDRNEISTNELFKIALAAPEQISDSLFRISKQLKEITRREIPIAITEYNGGFVQNKPVPYRHSLGNALLIADLLRVFLTANTPILCANYHHFSNSYWGLVYNPRYLKLRDRYYMRPNYYVFELYANHFGDILLKTKVKSKSYFQSGYKNILPSIKTKKVSSQNLNFSEIYKEKVLRIDFKWLPPCVKVKKYSDYSVIHFDCEKRNKLGIYFIDKIQNVKPNWLYFWETEIKTNLAKAWFFIAIKDQRYRRIKHSKILWGNTEWIKTGFDFKTPDNIKILNLLFFIKGKENKGIKGTVYIKNMKIGELGSAPQYGPTPYISALASTNEKRNRIYLMVINKNLEEPMRTRIKINGFPSGPVVRAWVLNGPSVTATNENRQERVKIHYQEVEVDPGKEYFWFTFEPHSVTALELTRREGT
;
A
#
# COMPACT_ATOMS: atom_id res chain seq x y z
N MET A 1 -12.51 -11.82 80.91
CA MET A 1 -12.35 -10.88 79.78
C MET A 1 -12.37 -11.67 78.48
N ARG A 2 -13.28 -11.33 77.57
CA ARG A 2 -13.80 -12.21 76.51
C ARG A 2 -13.01 -12.10 75.20
N ILE A 3 -12.83 -13.26 74.57
CA ILE A 3 -12.40 -13.48 73.18
C ILE A 3 -13.53 -13.01 72.24
N PHE A 4 -13.22 -12.22 71.21
CA PHE A 4 -14.14 -11.91 70.11
C PHE A 4 -13.52 -12.30 68.77
N TRP A 5 -14.11 -13.31 68.15
CA TRP A 5 -13.90 -13.69 66.76
C TRP A 5 -14.69 -12.74 65.85
N LEU A 6 -14.05 -12.17 64.83
CA LEU A 6 -14.73 -11.46 63.74
C LEU A 6 -14.95 -12.44 62.57
N LEU A 7 -16.19 -12.90 62.44
CA LEU A 7 -16.71 -13.63 61.29
C LEU A 7 -16.89 -12.65 60.11
N VAL A 8 -16.08 -12.78 59.07
CA VAL A 8 -16.34 -12.15 57.76
C VAL A 8 -17.19 -13.14 56.94
N LEU A 9 -18.49 -12.84 56.84
CA LEU A 9 -19.42 -13.52 55.94
C LEU A 9 -19.06 -13.22 54.47
N LEU A 10 -18.44 -14.18 53.80
CA LEU A 10 -18.33 -14.22 52.34
C LEU A 10 -19.70 -14.61 51.76
N CYS A 11 -20.47 -13.61 51.33
CA CYS A 11 -21.65 -13.84 50.49
C CYS A 11 -21.21 -14.42 49.14
N PHE A 12 -21.36 -15.73 48.97
CA PHE A 12 -21.40 -16.37 47.66
C PHE A 12 -22.67 -15.92 46.93
N PHE A 13 -22.56 -14.88 46.10
CA PHE A 13 -23.55 -14.69 45.03
C PHE A 13 -23.30 -15.77 43.98
N SER A 14 -24.12 -16.83 44.03
CA SER A 14 -24.33 -17.73 42.91
C SER A 14 -24.97 -16.94 41.78
N VAL A 15 -24.13 -16.33 40.93
CA VAL A 15 -24.58 -15.78 39.65
C VAL A 15 -24.95 -16.96 38.78
N SER A 16 -26.24 -17.26 38.68
CA SER A 16 -26.78 -18.13 37.63
C SER A 16 -26.16 -17.70 36.30
N PRO A 17 -25.66 -18.62 35.45
CA PRO A 17 -25.17 -18.26 34.14
C PRO A 17 -26.38 -17.90 33.28
N LEU A 18 -26.89 -16.68 33.44
CA LEU A 18 -27.66 -16.01 32.42
C LEU A 18 -26.81 -16.15 31.15
N LEU A 19 -27.35 -16.82 30.12
CA LEU A 19 -26.69 -17.10 28.85
C LEU A 19 -26.12 -15.82 28.26
N ALA A 20 -24.91 -15.43 28.67
CA ALA A 20 -24.27 -14.21 28.23
C ALA A 20 -24.06 -14.36 26.73
N GLN A 21 -24.67 -13.47 25.95
CA GLN A 21 -24.52 -13.49 24.50
C GLN A 21 -23.02 -13.49 24.14
N PRO A 22 -22.61 -14.28 23.13
CA PRO A 22 -21.22 -14.31 22.69
C PRO A 22 -20.70 -12.89 22.39
N ALA A 23 -19.47 -12.58 22.79
CA ALA A 23 -18.83 -11.32 22.39
C ALA A 23 -18.61 -11.26 20.87
N ALA A 24 -18.43 -12.43 20.25
CA ALA A 24 -18.45 -12.64 18.82
C ALA A 24 -18.90 -14.07 18.45
N GLU A 25 -19.36 -14.23 17.22
CA GLU A 25 -19.72 -15.49 16.60
C GLU A 25 -19.04 -15.59 15.23
N ILE A 26 -18.38 -16.73 14.98
CA ILE A 26 -17.84 -17.10 13.67
C ILE A 26 -18.63 -18.31 13.18
N THR A 27 -19.16 -18.23 11.98
CA THR A 27 -19.81 -19.35 11.28
C THR A 27 -18.98 -19.71 10.06
N ILE A 28 -18.50 -20.95 10.02
CA ILE A 28 -17.81 -21.52 8.87
C ILE A 28 -18.80 -22.47 8.19
N ASN A 29 -19.13 -22.20 6.93
CA ASN A 29 -19.81 -23.18 6.09
C ASN A 29 -18.74 -23.86 5.26
N PHE A 30 -18.73 -25.20 5.23
CA PHE A 30 -17.85 -25.99 4.38
C PHE A 30 -18.32 -25.93 2.92
N GLU A 31 -18.35 -24.71 2.39
CA GLU A 31 -18.73 -24.33 1.04
C GLU A 31 -17.51 -23.59 0.46
N GLU A 32 -16.87 -24.21 -0.53
CA GLU A 32 -15.69 -23.67 -1.20
C GLU A 32 -16.07 -22.39 -1.98
N VAL A 33 -15.28 -21.33 -1.80
CA VAL A 33 -15.52 -20.03 -2.46
C VAL A 33 -14.60 -19.89 -3.67
N GLU A 34 -13.29 -19.92 -3.43
CA GLU A 34 -12.27 -19.80 -4.47
C GLU A 34 -10.93 -20.35 -3.96
N ARG A 35 -9.99 -20.58 -4.88
CA ARG A 35 -8.62 -20.96 -4.52
C ARG A 35 -7.86 -19.74 -4.02
N VAL A 36 -7.04 -19.96 -3.01
CA VAL A 36 -6.11 -18.96 -2.49
C VAL A 36 -5.12 -18.57 -3.58
N ASN A 37 -5.04 -17.28 -3.89
CA ASN A 37 -3.99 -16.76 -4.76
C ASN A 37 -2.64 -16.78 -4.00
N PRO A 38 -1.68 -17.65 -4.37
CA PRO A 38 -0.42 -17.75 -3.64
C PRO A 38 0.43 -16.48 -3.79
N TYR A 39 0.21 -15.67 -4.83
CA TYR A 39 0.99 -14.45 -5.10
C TYR A 39 0.66 -13.28 -4.17
N ILE A 40 -0.30 -13.45 -3.25
CA ILE A 40 -0.55 -12.50 -2.15
C ILE A 40 0.57 -12.51 -1.11
N PHE A 41 1.34 -13.60 -1.01
CA PHE A 41 2.43 -13.76 -0.04
C PHE A 41 3.79 -13.32 -0.59
N GLY A 42 3.81 -12.30 -1.45
CA GLY A 42 5.03 -11.75 -2.05
C GLY A 42 5.80 -10.82 -1.11
N GLN A 43 7.06 -10.55 -1.46
CA GLN A 43 7.95 -9.66 -0.72
C GLN A 43 8.70 -8.70 -1.66
N GLY A 44 9.17 -7.57 -1.12
CA GLY A 44 10.04 -6.62 -1.81
C GLY A 44 11.51 -6.79 -1.43
N ILE A 45 12.41 -6.62 -2.39
CA ILE A 45 13.86 -6.63 -2.23
C ILE A 45 14.42 -5.29 -2.72
N LEU A 46 15.42 -4.76 -2.01
CA LEU A 46 16.12 -3.54 -2.41
C LEU A 46 17.49 -3.84 -3.01
N GLY A 47 17.75 -3.28 -4.20
CA GLY A 47 19.00 -3.47 -4.94
C GLY A 47 19.57 -2.21 -5.59
N PHE A 48 19.40 -1.05 -4.94
CA PHE A 48 19.75 0.25 -5.54
C PHE A 48 20.68 1.08 -4.67
N ASP A 49 21.34 2.08 -5.27
CA ASP A 49 22.19 3.04 -4.56
C ASP A 49 21.38 4.21 -3.95
N PRO A 50 21.32 4.33 -2.61
CA PRO A 50 20.57 5.41 -1.96
C PRO A 50 21.23 6.79 -2.10
N CYS A 51 22.53 6.86 -2.38
CA CYS A 51 23.28 8.11 -2.44
C CYS A 51 23.09 8.86 -3.76
N LYS A 52 22.80 8.15 -4.85
CA LYS A 52 22.34 8.82 -6.07
C LYS A 52 20.95 9.41 -5.86
N THR A 53 20.04 8.73 -5.15
CA THR A 53 18.59 9.03 -5.12
C THR A 53 18.14 10.08 -4.09
N ARG A 54 18.95 10.43 -3.08
CA ARG A 54 18.59 11.46 -2.08
C ARG A 54 19.65 12.57 -2.00
N ARG A 55 19.19 13.81 -1.77
CA ARG A 55 20.05 15.00 -1.55
C ARG A 55 21.20 14.69 -0.60
N LYS A 56 22.42 15.10 -0.98
CA LYS A 56 23.73 14.88 -0.28
C LYS A 56 23.75 15.20 1.23
N ASN A 57 22.75 15.88 1.80
CA ASN A 57 22.80 16.45 3.15
C ASN A 57 21.88 15.77 4.18
N ARG A 58 21.63 14.46 4.10
CA ARG A 58 21.00 13.71 5.21
C ARG A 58 21.90 12.56 5.64
N LYS A 59 21.96 12.31 6.96
CA LYS A 59 22.62 11.18 7.68
C LYS A 59 22.28 9.76 7.16
N PHE A 60 21.50 9.61 6.08
CA PHE A 60 21.01 8.36 5.51
C PHE A 60 21.55 8.05 4.09
N CYS A 61 22.37 8.92 3.49
CA CYS A 61 23.19 8.52 2.34
C CYS A 61 24.42 7.81 2.89
N VAL A 62 24.37 6.49 2.91
CA VAL A 62 25.51 5.64 3.25
C VAL A 62 25.80 4.79 2.03
N ASN A 63 26.93 5.05 1.38
CA ASN A 63 27.41 4.27 0.24
C ASN A 63 28.26 3.10 0.74
N ASP A 64 27.68 2.26 1.59
CA ASP A 64 28.35 1.09 2.21
C ASP A 64 27.96 -0.23 1.54
N GLY A 65 27.39 -0.17 0.33
CA GLY A 65 26.99 -1.37 -0.43
C GLY A 65 25.79 -2.12 0.15
N ARG A 66 25.13 -1.60 1.19
CA ARG A 66 24.12 -2.37 1.94
C ARG A 66 22.94 -2.91 1.13
N PHE A 67 22.57 -2.23 0.05
CA PHE A 67 21.53 -2.66 -0.89
C PHE A 67 22.13 -3.11 -2.22
N THR A 68 23.07 -2.35 -2.77
CA THR A 68 23.70 -2.63 -4.06
C THR A 68 24.67 -3.81 -4.07
N ASN A 69 25.27 -4.16 -2.93
CA ASN A 69 26.20 -5.28 -2.84
C ASN A 69 25.63 -6.44 -2.00
N PHE A 70 24.82 -6.14 -0.98
CA PHE A 70 24.26 -7.17 -0.10
C PHE A 70 22.77 -7.46 -0.33
N GLY A 71 22.06 -6.67 -1.15
CA GLY A 71 20.61 -6.84 -1.35
C GLY A 71 19.77 -6.70 -0.08
N ALA A 72 20.21 -5.87 0.88
CA ALA A 72 19.66 -5.87 2.24
C ALA A 72 19.89 -7.21 2.98
N GLY A 73 21.01 -7.88 2.74
CA GLY A 73 21.46 -9.09 3.42
C GLY A 73 21.13 -10.40 2.71
N VAL A 74 20.24 -10.38 1.70
CA VAL A 74 19.86 -11.60 0.94
C VAL A 74 20.97 -12.15 0.07
N TRP A 75 22.05 -11.39 -0.13
CA TRP A 75 23.18 -11.77 -0.96
C TRP A 75 24.50 -11.67 -0.19
N ASP A 76 25.35 -12.69 -0.36
CA ASP A 76 26.74 -12.66 0.07
C ASP A 76 27.62 -12.21 -1.11
N PRO A 77 28.16 -10.97 -1.09
CA PRO A 77 28.99 -10.45 -2.18
C PRO A 77 30.41 -11.02 -2.23
N LEU A 78 30.87 -11.77 -1.22
CA LEU A 78 32.17 -12.45 -1.24
C LEU A 78 32.03 -13.85 -1.81
N LEU A 79 31.05 -14.61 -1.31
CA LEU A 79 30.77 -15.96 -1.79
C LEU A 79 29.95 -15.98 -3.08
N ARG A 80 29.43 -14.83 -3.52
CA ARG A 80 28.61 -14.66 -4.72
C ARG A 80 27.44 -15.65 -4.79
N ARG A 81 26.67 -15.69 -3.70
CA ARG A 81 25.49 -16.58 -3.59
C ARG A 81 24.41 -15.97 -2.69
N PRO A 82 23.16 -16.44 -2.81
CA PRO A 82 22.11 -16.09 -1.86
C PRO A 82 22.48 -16.48 -0.42
N ASN A 83 22.12 -15.64 0.55
CA ASN A 83 22.30 -15.95 1.97
C ASN A 83 21.37 -17.11 2.37
N ALA A 84 21.94 -18.26 2.72
CA ALA A 84 21.18 -19.49 2.98
C ALA A 84 20.14 -19.33 4.11
N VAL A 85 20.48 -18.64 5.20
CA VAL A 85 19.56 -18.41 6.32
C VAL A 85 18.33 -17.61 5.87
N LEU A 86 18.53 -16.57 5.06
CA LEU A 86 17.42 -15.79 4.52
C LEU A 86 16.61 -16.54 3.47
N VAL A 87 17.24 -17.40 2.65
CA VAL A 87 16.52 -18.30 1.73
C VAL A 87 15.63 -19.26 2.51
N ASP A 88 16.13 -19.87 3.58
CA ASP A 88 15.36 -20.79 4.42
C ASP A 88 14.19 -20.09 5.11
N LEU A 89 14.41 -18.89 5.64
CA LEU A 89 13.34 -18.07 6.22
C LEU A 89 12.29 -17.67 5.16
N ALA A 90 12.69 -17.37 3.93
CA ALA A 90 11.76 -17.08 2.83
C ALA A 90 10.94 -18.32 2.46
N LYS A 91 11.56 -19.50 2.38
CA LYS A 91 10.88 -20.77 2.12
C LYS A 91 9.90 -21.15 3.22
N ARG A 92 10.27 -20.93 4.50
CA ARG A 92 9.41 -21.22 5.65
C ARG A 92 8.10 -20.44 5.62
N ILE A 93 8.13 -19.20 5.13
CA ILE A 93 6.93 -18.38 4.96
C ILE A 93 6.34 -18.46 3.55
N LYS A 94 6.82 -19.40 2.72
CA LYS A 94 6.36 -19.66 1.35
C LYS A 94 6.31 -18.40 0.48
N VAL A 95 7.37 -17.59 0.50
CA VAL A 95 7.46 -16.40 -0.37
C VAL A 95 7.28 -16.81 -1.83
N SER A 96 6.22 -16.32 -2.47
CA SER A 96 5.81 -16.71 -3.82
C SER A 96 6.25 -15.73 -4.91
N VAL A 97 6.52 -14.49 -4.53
CA VAL A 97 6.90 -13.40 -5.44
C VAL A 97 7.97 -12.52 -4.80
N LEU A 98 8.99 -12.13 -5.56
CA LEU A 98 9.97 -11.13 -5.16
C LEU A 98 9.94 -9.95 -6.13
N ARG A 99 9.90 -8.72 -5.59
CA ARG A 99 9.92 -7.46 -6.37
C ARG A 99 11.26 -6.74 -6.25
N PHE A 100 11.85 -6.31 -7.36
CA PHE A 100 13.19 -5.71 -7.44
C PHE A 100 13.32 -4.67 -8.58
N PRO A 101 14.21 -3.65 -8.50
CA PRO A 101 15.11 -3.30 -7.40
C PRO A 101 14.44 -2.51 -6.27
N GLY A 102 13.14 -2.25 -6.40
CA GLY A 102 12.25 -1.82 -5.33
C GLY A 102 12.28 -0.32 -5.01
N GLY A 103 11.10 0.19 -4.66
CA GLY A 103 10.89 1.53 -4.12
C GLY A 103 11.39 2.67 -5.01
N CYS A 104 11.51 3.86 -4.40
CA CYS A 104 11.96 5.07 -5.09
C CYS A 104 13.43 5.00 -5.55
N GLY A 105 14.17 3.99 -5.11
CA GLY A 105 15.51 3.72 -5.59
C GLY A 105 15.59 3.40 -7.09
N THR A 106 14.54 2.76 -7.60
CA THR A 106 14.41 2.37 -9.01
C THR A 106 14.39 3.55 -9.97
N HIS A 107 14.00 4.74 -9.50
CA HIS A 107 13.90 5.95 -10.31
C HIS A 107 15.11 6.24 -11.18
N HIS A 108 16.30 5.87 -10.70
CA HIS A 108 17.58 6.08 -11.39
C HIS A 108 18.45 4.82 -11.40
N TYR A 109 17.82 3.65 -11.32
CA TYR A 109 18.52 2.38 -11.40
C TYR A 109 18.98 2.14 -12.84
N ASP A 110 20.27 1.89 -13.01
CA ASP A 110 20.89 1.61 -14.29
C ASP A 110 21.31 0.14 -14.30
N TRP A 111 20.48 -0.69 -14.94
CA TRP A 111 20.65 -2.14 -14.93
C TRP A 111 21.91 -2.59 -15.68
N LYS A 112 22.35 -1.85 -16.71
CA LYS A 112 23.55 -2.19 -17.50
C LYS A 112 24.82 -2.12 -16.66
N ARG A 113 24.82 -1.28 -15.61
CA ARG A 113 25.91 -1.20 -14.62
C ARG A 113 25.89 -2.32 -13.58
N ALA A 114 24.80 -3.09 -13.53
CA ALA A 114 24.58 -4.14 -12.55
C ALA A 114 24.70 -5.55 -13.15
N ILE A 115 25.18 -5.70 -14.38
CA ILE A 115 25.45 -6.99 -15.05
C ILE A 115 26.93 -7.08 -15.47
N GLY A 116 27.40 -8.26 -15.89
CA GLY A 116 28.79 -8.48 -16.32
C GLY A 116 29.75 -8.90 -15.20
N PRO A 117 31.07 -8.90 -15.40
CA PRO A 117 32.02 -9.31 -14.36
C PRO A 117 31.92 -8.44 -13.09
N VAL A 118 31.81 -9.06 -11.91
CA VAL A 118 31.63 -8.36 -10.61
C VAL A 118 32.82 -7.44 -10.29
N GLU A 119 34.00 -7.78 -10.76
CA GLU A 119 35.24 -7.02 -10.58
C GLU A 119 35.17 -5.66 -11.30
N LYS A 120 34.37 -5.58 -12.37
CA LYS A 120 34.04 -4.34 -13.09
C LYS A 120 32.82 -3.61 -12.50
N ARG A 121 32.18 -4.20 -11.48
CA ARG A 121 31.04 -3.67 -10.70
C ARG A 121 31.48 -3.38 -9.24
N PRO A 122 32.38 -2.41 -8.98
CA PRO A 122 32.85 -2.12 -7.62
C PRO A 122 31.72 -1.76 -6.65
N MET A 123 30.62 -1.23 -7.19
CA MET A 123 29.29 -1.16 -6.59
C MET A 123 28.32 -1.95 -7.49
N TYR A 124 27.20 -2.43 -6.96
CA TYR A 124 26.23 -3.29 -7.68
C TYR A 124 26.67 -4.76 -7.79
N ARG A 125 27.29 -5.30 -6.74
CA ARG A 125 27.60 -6.75 -6.65
C ARG A 125 26.36 -7.64 -6.46
N PHE A 126 25.21 -7.03 -6.17
CA PHE A 126 23.89 -7.63 -6.20
C PHE A 126 23.07 -6.90 -7.27
N GLY A 127 23.09 -7.44 -8.48
CA GLY A 127 22.41 -6.94 -9.65
C GLY A 127 21.23 -7.81 -10.07
N ILE A 128 20.88 -7.75 -11.35
CA ILE A 128 19.73 -8.47 -11.90
C ILE A 128 20.00 -9.98 -11.90
N ASP A 129 21.18 -10.41 -12.34
CA ASP A 129 21.53 -11.83 -12.40
C ASP A 129 21.50 -12.47 -11.01
N GLU A 130 22.10 -11.79 -10.02
CA GLU A 130 22.11 -12.25 -8.63
C GLU A 130 20.70 -12.23 -7.99
N PHE A 131 19.84 -11.30 -8.41
CA PHE A 131 18.42 -11.31 -8.00
C PHE A 131 17.65 -12.48 -8.61
N MET A 132 17.94 -12.86 -9.84
CA MET A 132 17.33 -14.02 -10.48
C MET A 132 17.76 -15.33 -9.79
N GLU A 133 19.02 -15.45 -9.40
CA GLU A 133 19.51 -16.57 -8.58
C GLU A 133 18.79 -16.65 -7.23
N LEU A 134 18.58 -15.51 -6.56
CA LEU A 134 17.78 -15.46 -5.33
C LEU A 134 16.35 -15.95 -5.57
N CYS A 135 15.70 -15.52 -6.65
CA CYS A 135 14.35 -15.96 -7.01
C CYS A 135 14.30 -17.48 -7.20
N GLN A 136 15.27 -18.05 -7.93
CA GLN A 136 15.39 -19.49 -8.14
C GLN A 136 15.62 -20.23 -6.82
N ALA A 137 16.53 -19.75 -5.97
CA ALA A 137 16.84 -20.37 -4.69
C ALA A 137 15.63 -20.43 -3.75
N VAL A 138 14.78 -19.39 -3.76
CA VAL A 138 13.54 -19.32 -2.96
C VAL A 138 12.39 -20.10 -3.63
N GLY A 139 12.37 -20.20 -4.96
CA GLY A 139 11.22 -20.68 -5.73
C GLY A 139 10.17 -19.58 -5.97
N ALA A 140 10.58 -18.32 -5.96
CA ALA A 140 9.69 -17.16 -6.09
C ALA A 140 9.67 -16.61 -7.53
N LYS A 141 8.52 -16.07 -7.95
CA LYS A 141 8.40 -15.37 -9.23
C LYS A 141 8.97 -13.95 -9.15
N PRO A 142 9.76 -13.49 -10.13
CA PRO A 142 10.27 -12.13 -10.15
C PRO A 142 9.22 -11.12 -10.65
N ILE A 143 9.21 -9.94 -10.02
CA ILE A 143 8.65 -8.70 -10.56
C ILE A 143 9.81 -7.71 -10.74
N ILE A 144 10.00 -7.22 -11.97
CA ILE A 144 11.04 -6.25 -12.29
C ILE A 144 10.46 -4.85 -12.46
N VAL A 145 10.97 -3.90 -11.68
CA VAL A 145 10.54 -2.50 -11.74
C VAL A 145 11.46 -1.73 -12.69
N LEU A 146 10.88 -1.13 -13.72
CA LEU A 146 11.59 -0.41 -14.77
C LEU A 146 11.89 1.03 -14.33
N SER A 147 13.05 1.55 -14.75
CA SER A 147 13.49 2.89 -14.35
C SER A 147 12.82 3.98 -15.20
N TYR A 148 11.78 4.63 -14.65
CA TYR A 148 11.06 5.68 -15.37
C TYR A 148 11.89 6.93 -15.65
N PHE A 149 12.71 7.45 -14.72
CA PHE A 149 13.33 8.75 -14.95
C PHE A 149 14.59 8.71 -15.82
N THR A 150 15.32 7.58 -15.83
CA THR A 150 16.58 7.47 -16.58
C THR A 150 16.55 6.45 -17.72
N GLY A 151 15.61 5.51 -17.74
CA GLY A 151 15.54 4.49 -18.79
C GLY A 151 14.72 4.96 -19.99
N THR A 152 15.32 5.06 -21.18
CA THR A 152 14.57 5.26 -22.43
C THR A 152 13.72 4.03 -22.75
N CYS A 153 12.66 4.15 -23.56
CA CYS A 153 11.85 2.97 -23.91
C CYS A 153 12.69 1.86 -24.58
N GLN A 154 13.68 2.22 -25.40
CA GLN A 154 14.66 1.26 -25.93
C GLN A 154 15.49 0.60 -24.83
N ASN A 155 16.02 1.37 -23.87
CA ASN A 155 16.78 0.81 -22.74
C ASN A 155 15.96 -0.19 -21.89
N LEU A 156 14.65 0.01 -21.80
CA LEU A 156 13.75 -0.89 -21.09
C LEU A 156 13.43 -2.14 -21.92
N ALA A 157 13.28 -2.00 -23.24
CA ALA A 157 13.13 -3.14 -24.17
C ALA A 157 14.40 -4.00 -24.22
N ASP A 158 15.59 -3.36 -24.20
CA ASP A 158 16.89 -4.04 -24.07
C ASP A 158 16.95 -4.92 -22.81
N LEU A 159 16.46 -4.41 -21.66
CA LEU A 159 16.42 -5.18 -20.42
C LEU A 159 15.51 -6.40 -20.55
N VAL A 160 14.36 -6.23 -21.20
CA VAL A 160 13.44 -7.32 -21.48
C VAL A 160 14.10 -8.37 -22.38
N GLU A 161 14.81 -7.95 -23.42
CA GLU A 161 15.56 -8.84 -24.29
C GLU A 161 16.63 -9.61 -23.50
N TYR A 162 17.43 -8.91 -22.69
CA TYR A 162 18.42 -9.52 -21.81
C TYR A 162 17.79 -10.61 -20.94
N LEU A 163 16.63 -10.34 -20.36
CA LEU A 163 15.97 -11.28 -19.45
C LEU A 163 15.32 -12.47 -20.16
N ASN A 164 14.74 -12.28 -21.35
CA ASN A 164 13.78 -13.23 -21.91
C ASN A 164 14.11 -13.75 -23.31
N ALA A 165 14.98 -13.10 -24.08
CA ALA A 165 15.25 -13.53 -25.45
C ALA A 165 16.04 -14.86 -25.45
N PRO A 166 15.64 -15.84 -26.28
CA PRO A 166 16.41 -17.06 -26.49
C PRO A 166 17.83 -16.75 -27.00
N LEU A 167 18.81 -17.58 -26.62
CA LEU A 167 20.16 -17.49 -27.14
C LEU A 167 20.17 -17.60 -28.68
N GLY A 168 21.04 -16.86 -29.36
CA GLY A 168 21.06 -16.78 -30.82
C GLY A 168 20.01 -15.84 -31.43
N THR A 169 19.16 -15.17 -30.63
CA THR A 169 18.19 -14.17 -31.12
C THR A 169 18.60 -12.75 -30.76
N ASN A 170 18.19 -11.77 -31.58
CA ASN A 170 18.41 -10.34 -31.36
C ASN A 170 17.20 -9.54 -31.86
N PRO A 171 16.04 -9.63 -31.16
CA PRO A 171 14.79 -9.03 -31.62
C PRO A 171 14.81 -7.49 -31.70
N ASN A 172 15.70 -6.79 -30.98
CA ASN A 172 15.89 -5.33 -31.14
C ASN A 172 16.89 -4.96 -32.25
N GLY A 173 17.63 -5.90 -32.83
CA GLY A 173 18.65 -5.65 -33.85
C GLY A 173 19.87 -4.83 -33.38
N GLY A 174 19.99 -4.59 -32.08
CA GLY A 174 21.08 -3.83 -31.47
C GLY A 174 22.16 -4.73 -30.88
N VAL A 175 22.60 -4.41 -29.67
CA VAL A 175 23.38 -5.36 -28.86
C VAL A 175 22.54 -6.62 -28.66
N ALA A 176 23.06 -7.78 -29.06
CA ALA A 176 22.38 -9.06 -28.84
C ALA A 176 22.38 -9.39 -27.34
N TRP A 177 21.33 -8.99 -26.62
CA TRP A 177 21.32 -9.05 -25.17
C TRP A 177 21.24 -10.48 -24.62
N ALA A 178 20.71 -11.43 -25.41
CA ALA A 178 20.77 -12.85 -25.09
C ALA A 178 22.21 -13.39 -25.05
N GLU A 179 23.07 -12.95 -25.98
CA GLU A 179 24.50 -13.30 -25.99
C GLU A 179 25.23 -12.67 -24.82
N VAL A 180 24.91 -11.43 -24.47
CA VAL A 180 25.46 -10.77 -23.28
C VAL A 180 25.06 -11.54 -22.01
N ARG A 181 23.79 -11.96 -21.89
CA ARG A 181 23.31 -12.78 -20.76
C ARG A 181 24.07 -14.11 -20.68
N ALA A 182 24.26 -14.80 -21.81
CA ALA A 182 25.02 -16.04 -21.87
C ALA A 182 26.49 -15.85 -21.49
N ALA A 183 27.15 -14.81 -21.99
CA ALA A 183 28.52 -14.46 -21.64
C ALA A 183 28.68 -14.10 -20.15
N ASN A 184 27.61 -13.63 -19.50
CA ASN A 184 27.56 -13.39 -18.05
C ASN A 184 27.34 -14.68 -17.24
N GLY A 185 27.20 -15.84 -17.89
CA GLY A 185 27.04 -17.15 -17.25
C GLY A 185 25.60 -17.68 -17.23
N HIS A 186 24.66 -17.02 -17.89
CA HIS A 186 23.23 -17.37 -17.85
C HIS A 186 22.66 -17.56 -19.27
N PRO A 187 22.98 -18.69 -19.95
CA PRO A 187 22.57 -18.90 -21.35
C PRO A 187 21.05 -18.98 -21.51
N GLU A 188 20.34 -19.60 -20.57
CA GLU A 188 18.89 -19.76 -20.63
C GLU A 188 18.14 -18.46 -20.31
N PRO A 189 17.04 -18.16 -21.01
CA PRO A 189 16.15 -17.07 -20.64
C PRO A 189 15.61 -17.23 -19.21
N TYR A 190 15.57 -16.12 -18.47
CA TYR A 190 14.98 -16.09 -17.13
C TYR A 190 13.44 -16.16 -17.15
N GLY A 191 12.80 -15.79 -18.26
CA GLY A 191 11.35 -15.93 -18.44
C GLY A 191 10.52 -15.02 -17.53
N VAL A 192 11.02 -13.83 -17.23
CA VAL A 192 10.34 -12.84 -16.38
C VAL A 192 9.04 -12.39 -17.06
N ARG A 193 7.91 -12.51 -16.36
CA ARG A 193 6.59 -12.14 -16.95
C ARG A 193 6.05 -10.80 -16.48
N TRP A 194 6.40 -10.37 -15.27
CA TRP A 194 5.77 -9.20 -14.64
C TRP A 194 6.76 -8.04 -14.53
N PHE A 195 6.42 -6.94 -15.20
CA PHE A 195 7.20 -5.72 -15.19
C PHE A 195 6.35 -4.55 -14.72
N GLU A 196 6.94 -3.64 -13.94
CA GLU A 196 6.29 -2.40 -13.52
C GLU A 196 6.90 -1.20 -14.25
N PHE A 197 6.08 -0.37 -14.88
CA PHE A 197 6.56 0.86 -15.51
C PHE A 197 6.76 1.97 -14.47
N GLY A 198 7.92 1.95 -13.81
CA GLY A 198 8.27 2.92 -12.79
C GLY A 198 7.73 2.59 -11.40
N ASN A 199 8.07 3.45 -10.44
CA ASN A 199 7.67 3.34 -9.04
C ASN A 199 7.17 4.71 -8.56
N GLU A 200 5.93 4.82 -8.08
CA GLU A 200 5.37 6.06 -7.49
C GLU A 200 5.67 7.36 -8.27
N VAL A 201 5.68 7.28 -9.61
CA VAL A 201 6.15 8.34 -10.52
C VAL A 201 5.45 9.69 -10.29
N TRP A 202 4.20 9.66 -9.79
CA TRP A 202 3.39 10.83 -9.46
C TRP A 202 4.04 11.81 -8.44
N HIS A 203 5.04 11.40 -7.63
CA HIS A 203 5.77 12.32 -6.74
C HIS A 203 7.14 12.77 -7.22
N GLY A 204 7.49 12.43 -8.47
CA GLY A 204 8.75 12.82 -9.07
C GLY A 204 9.90 11.91 -8.62
N ASP A 205 11.13 12.41 -8.75
CA ASP A 205 12.35 11.59 -8.63
C ASP A 205 13.13 11.81 -7.32
N HIS A 206 12.54 12.58 -6.39
CA HIS A 206 13.16 13.07 -5.16
C HIS A 206 14.45 13.90 -5.33
N ARG A 207 14.78 14.31 -6.56
CA ARG A 207 15.92 15.16 -6.88
C ARG A 207 15.45 16.47 -7.49
N LYS A 208 15.34 16.53 -8.82
CA LYS A 208 15.04 17.74 -9.60
C LYS A 208 13.58 17.77 -10.06
N ILE A 209 12.95 16.61 -10.21
CA ILE A 209 11.57 16.45 -10.69
C ILE A 209 10.67 16.26 -9.48
N SER A 210 9.71 17.15 -9.27
CA SER A 210 8.82 17.16 -8.09
C SER A 210 7.43 16.54 -8.35
N ALA A 211 7.09 16.37 -9.61
CA ALA A 211 5.88 15.70 -10.10
C ALA A 211 6.06 15.39 -11.59
N VAL A 212 5.30 14.41 -12.08
CA VAL A 212 5.20 14.06 -13.49
C VAL A 212 3.77 14.33 -13.96
N ASP A 213 3.63 14.91 -15.15
CA ASP A 213 2.33 15.10 -15.78
C ASP A 213 1.72 13.72 -16.05
N PRO A 214 0.49 13.43 -15.57
CA PRO A 214 -0.13 12.12 -15.82
C PRO A 214 -0.33 11.80 -17.31
N ARG A 215 -0.43 12.81 -18.19
CA ARG A 215 -0.54 12.60 -19.64
C ARG A 215 0.77 12.08 -20.23
N GLU A 216 1.87 12.77 -19.91
CA GLU A 216 3.23 12.37 -20.29
C GLU A 216 3.57 10.95 -19.81
N TYR A 217 3.19 10.62 -18.58
CA TYR A 217 3.35 9.25 -18.08
C TYR A 217 2.57 8.23 -18.93
N GLY A 218 1.32 8.53 -19.28
CA GLY A 218 0.47 7.65 -20.09
C GLY A 218 0.97 7.48 -21.53
N GLU A 219 1.36 8.57 -22.19
CA GLU A 219 1.91 8.55 -23.56
C GLU A 219 3.17 7.70 -23.62
N ARG A 220 4.10 7.94 -22.70
CA ARG A 220 5.35 7.18 -22.63
C ARG A 220 5.14 5.73 -22.23
N TYR A 221 4.14 5.44 -21.38
CA TYR A 221 3.77 4.06 -21.07
C TYR A 221 3.39 3.30 -22.35
N LEU A 222 2.55 3.89 -23.22
CA LEU A 222 2.12 3.26 -24.48
C LEU A 222 3.29 3.03 -25.43
N GLU A 223 4.19 4.03 -25.56
CA GLU A 223 5.40 3.92 -26.36
C GLU A 223 6.28 2.76 -25.89
N CYS A 224 6.61 2.74 -24.59
CA CYS A 224 7.44 1.70 -24.01
C CYS A 224 6.78 0.32 -24.06
N GLN A 225 5.46 0.25 -23.85
CA GLN A 225 4.70 -1.00 -23.94
C GLN A 225 4.83 -1.63 -25.33
N LYS A 226 4.70 -0.83 -26.39
CA LYS A 226 4.84 -1.31 -27.78
C LYS A 226 6.21 -1.96 -28.00
N LEU A 227 7.29 -1.27 -27.62
CA LEU A 227 8.65 -1.81 -27.79
C LEU A 227 8.86 -3.08 -26.96
N ILE A 228 8.45 -3.08 -25.68
CA ILE A 228 8.59 -4.25 -24.80
C ILE A 228 7.83 -5.46 -25.36
N LYS A 229 6.60 -5.27 -25.84
CA LYS A 229 5.75 -6.35 -26.37
C LYS A 229 6.25 -6.89 -27.71
N ASN A 230 6.98 -6.10 -28.49
CA ASN A 230 7.65 -6.59 -29.70
C ASN A 230 8.77 -7.57 -29.39
N ILE A 231 9.41 -7.45 -28.22
CA ILE A 231 10.45 -8.37 -27.77
C ILE A 231 9.85 -9.66 -27.22
N ASP A 232 8.88 -9.53 -26.33
CA ASP A 232 8.18 -10.67 -25.77
C ASP A 232 6.69 -10.35 -25.55
N PRO A 233 5.78 -10.87 -26.41
CA PRO A 233 4.36 -10.61 -26.27
C PRO A 233 3.73 -11.24 -25.02
N LYS A 234 4.41 -12.20 -24.36
CA LYS A 234 3.93 -12.87 -23.14
C LYS A 234 4.06 -12.01 -21.89
N ILE A 235 4.88 -10.95 -21.94
CA ILE A 235 5.07 -10.02 -20.82
C ILE A 235 3.76 -9.38 -20.40
N LYS A 236 3.64 -9.06 -19.12
CA LYS A 236 2.61 -8.20 -18.57
C LYS A 236 3.27 -6.94 -18.01
N LEU A 237 2.87 -5.78 -18.52
CA LEU A 237 3.40 -4.48 -18.10
C LEU A 237 2.37 -3.74 -17.25
N GLY A 238 2.75 -3.47 -15.99
CA GLY A 238 1.93 -2.76 -15.04
C GLY A 238 2.11 -1.25 -15.09
N ALA A 239 1.02 -0.50 -14.95
CA ALA A 239 1.07 0.96 -14.85
C ALA A 239 0.92 1.42 -13.39
N VAL A 240 1.83 2.28 -12.92
CA VAL A 240 1.73 2.95 -11.62
C VAL A 240 0.41 3.70 -11.53
N MET A 241 -0.31 3.49 -10.43
CA MET A 241 -1.52 4.23 -10.09
C MET A 241 -1.42 4.85 -8.69
N ARG A 242 -2.28 5.82 -8.44
CA ARG A 242 -2.43 6.54 -7.19
C ARG A 242 -3.87 6.44 -6.73
N ARG A 243 -4.04 5.87 -5.55
CA ARG A 243 -5.33 5.77 -4.87
C ARG A 243 -5.70 7.08 -4.19
N SER A 244 -6.99 7.37 -4.12
CA SER A 244 -7.59 8.35 -3.19
C SER A 244 -8.32 7.62 -2.06
N LEU A 245 -8.74 8.33 -1.02
CA LEU A 245 -9.58 7.74 0.04
C LEU A 245 -10.87 7.12 -0.48
N TYR A 246 -11.25 7.46 -1.70
CA TYR A 246 -12.56 7.24 -2.27
C TYR A 246 -12.54 6.31 -3.49
N GLY A 247 -11.37 5.80 -3.88
CA GLY A 247 -11.20 4.95 -5.05
C GLY A 247 -10.00 5.39 -5.88
N LEU A 248 -10.17 5.45 -7.20
CA LEU A 248 -9.16 5.88 -8.15
C LEU A 248 -8.87 7.38 -7.98
N GLY A 249 -7.60 7.78 -7.82
CA GLY A 249 -7.22 9.17 -7.65
C GLY A 249 -7.16 9.96 -8.96
N TRP A 250 -7.30 11.29 -8.90
CA TRP A 250 -7.31 12.17 -10.09
C TRP A 250 -6.16 11.92 -11.07
N TRP A 251 -4.94 11.70 -10.55
CA TRP A 251 -3.76 11.47 -11.37
C TRP A 251 -3.95 10.19 -12.20
N SER A 252 -4.44 9.12 -11.57
CA SER A 252 -4.71 7.86 -12.25
C SER A 252 -5.88 7.91 -13.20
N ARG A 253 -6.94 8.67 -12.90
CA ARG A 253 -8.03 8.90 -13.87
C ARG A 253 -7.51 9.58 -15.13
N THR A 254 -6.58 10.52 -14.98
CA THR A 254 -5.93 11.16 -16.14
C THR A 254 -5.03 10.20 -16.90
N VAL A 255 -4.19 9.41 -16.22
CA VAL A 255 -3.38 8.36 -16.88
C VAL A 255 -4.26 7.39 -17.66
N LEU A 256 -5.35 6.89 -17.04
CA LEU A 256 -6.27 5.96 -17.69
C LEU A 256 -7.04 6.58 -18.85
N SER A 257 -7.27 7.90 -18.85
CA SER A 257 -7.85 8.57 -20.02
C SER A 257 -6.94 8.54 -21.26
N VAL A 258 -5.62 8.38 -21.05
CA VAL A 258 -4.61 8.25 -22.11
C VAL A 258 -4.41 6.77 -22.48
N ILE A 259 -4.09 5.90 -21.51
CA ILE A 259 -3.73 4.50 -21.80
C ILE A 259 -4.94 3.61 -22.09
N LYS A 260 -6.11 3.96 -21.54
CA LYS A 260 -7.39 3.24 -21.69
C LYS A 260 -7.24 1.74 -21.43
N GLU A 261 -7.65 0.89 -22.37
CA GLU A 261 -7.61 -0.58 -22.29
C GLU A 261 -6.22 -1.19 -22.48
N ASN A 262 -5.22 -0.40 -22.86
CA ASN A 262 -3.87 -0.87 -23.19
C ASN A 262 -3.02 -1.04 -21.92
N VAL A 263 -3.51 -1.76 -20.92
CA VAL A 263 -2.79 -2.03 -19.67
C VAL A 263 -3.02 -3.46 -19.24
N ASP A 264 -1.95 -4.17 -18.83
CA ASP A 264 -2.07 -5.56 -18.37
C ASP A 264 -2.53 -5.65 -16.91
N PHE A 265 -2.05 -4.74 -16.06
CA PHE A 265 -2.46 -4.59 -14.66
C PHE A 265 -2.10 -3.20 -14.13
N VAL A 266 -2.70 -2.80 -13.01
CA VAL A 266 -2.38 -1.52 -12.35
C VAL A 266 -1.71 -1.72 -11.00
N ILE A 267 -0.81 -0.81 -10.64
CA ILE A 267 0.04 -0.92 -9.46
C ILE A 267 -0.42 0.07 -8.38
N PHE A 268 -0.66 -0.43 -7.17
CA PHE A 268 -1.02 0.40 -6.01
C PHE A 268 -0.17 0.10 -4.78
N HIS A 269 0.12 1.14 -4.00
CA HIS A 269 0.84 1.05 -2.74
C HIS A 269 -0.09 1.37 -1.55
N ILE A 270 -0.01 0.58 -0.48
CA ILE A 270 -0.96 0.63 0.65
C ILE A 270 -0.21 0.74 1.99
N TYR A 271 -0.26 1.92 2.60
CA TYR A 271 0.41 2.21 3.88
C TYR A 271 -0.50 2.93 4.90
N PRO A 272 -1.55 2.29 5.42
CA PRO A 272 -2.42 2.88 6.45
C PRO A 272 -1.73 2.92 7.83
N PRO A 273 -2.03 3.87 8.73
CA PRO A 273 -2.84 5.07 8.51
C PRO A 273 -2.02 6.26 7.96
N GLY A 274 -0.70 6.10 7.83
CA GLY A 274 0.22 7.18 7.41
C GLY A 274 0.73 8.04 8.57
N TYR A 275 1.07 7.43 9.70
CA TYR A 275 1.60 8.10 10.89
C TYR A 275 3.10 8.37 10.79
N ARG A 276 3.52 9.60 11.12
CA ARG A 276 4.92 10.04 10.93
C ARG A 276 5.50 10.84 12.11
N SER A 277 4.73 11.00 13.18
CA SER A 277 5.06 11.94 14.27
C SER A 277 5.74 11.20 15.42
N ASP A 278 6.88 11.71 15.88
CA ASP A 278 7.54 11.26 17.12
C ASP A 278 7.03 12.03 18.36
N ARG A 279 6.05 12.95 18.17
CA ARG A 279 5.56 13.86 19.21
C ARG A 279 4.30 13.35 19.94
N ASN A 280 3.92 12.09 19.73
CA ASN A 280 2.77 11.46 20.37
C ASN A 280 1.46 12.29 20.24
N GLU A 281 1.18 12.82 19.05
CA GLU A 281 0.00 13.66 18.77
C GLU A 281 -1.36 12.95 18.89
N ILE A 282 -1.34 11.62 19.04
CA ILE A 282 -2.50 10.75 19.20
C ILE A 282 -2.07 9.60 20.11
N SER A 283 -2.94 9.17 21.02
CA SER A 283 -2.61 8.06 21.90
C SER A 283 -2.40 6.78 21.09
N THR A 284 -1.52 5.91 21.59
CA THR A 284 -1.21 4.61 20.99
C THR A 284 -2.47 3.77 20.76
N ASN A 285 -3.36 3.70 21.76
CA ASN A 285 -4.58 2.90 21.68
C ASN A 285 -5.52 3.43 20.58
N GLU A 286 -5.72 4.75 20.50
CA GLU A 286 -6.56 5.34 19.44
C GLU A 286 -5.91 5.15 18.06
N LEU A 287 -4.59 5.34 17.94
CA LEU A 287 -3.88 5.13 16.69
C LEU A 287 -4.01 3.69 16.16
N PHE A 288 -3.86 2.69 17.02
CA PHE A 288 -4.02 1.29 16.60
C PHE A 288 -5.49 0.93 16.35
N LYS A 289 -6.47 1.48 17.10
CA LYS A 289 -7.89 1.34 16.75
C LYS A 289 -8.18 1.86 15.34
N ILE A 290 -7.65 3.03 14.99
CA ILE A 290 -7.77 3.63 13.65
C ILE A 290 -7.06 2.75 12.61
N ALA A 291 -5.84 2.28 12.89
CA ALA A 291 -5.10 1.43 11.98
C ALA A 291 -5.84 0.11 11.70
N LEU A 292 -6.40 -0.55 12.73
CA LEU A 292 -7.13 -1.81 12.61
C LEU A 292 -8.55 -1.66 12.02
N ALA A 293 -9.03 -0.43 11.83
CA ALA A 293 -10.20 -0.12 11.02
C ALA A 293 -9.88 0.04 9.53
N ALA A 294 -8.60 0.19 9.16
CA ALA A 294 -8.18 0.41 7.79
C ALA A 294 -8.52 -0.71 6.80
N PRO A 295 -8.39 -2.01 7.15
CA PRO A 295 -8.58 -3.09 6.17
C PRO A 295 -9.97 -3.07 5.53
N GLU A 296 -11.05 -2.84 6.30
CA GLU A 296 -12.40 -2.73 5.76
C GLU A 296 -12.55 -1.56 4.77
N GLN A 297 -11.97 -0.40 5.09
CA GLN A 297 -11.99 0.76 4.18
C GLN A 297 -11.14 0.53 2.93
N ILE A 298 -10.06 -0.26 3.05
CA ILE A 298 -9.20 -0.65 1.93
C ILE A 298 -9.93 -1.63 1.02
N SER A 299 -10.61 -2.64 1.58
CA SER A 299 -11.46 -3.58 0.82
C SER A 299 -12.48 -2.84 -0.03
N ASP A 300 -13.21 -1.91 0.59
CA ASP A 300 -14.19 -1.06 -0.07
C ASP A 300 -13.56 -0.15 -1.13
N SER A 301 -12.37 0.42 -0.84
CA SER A 301 -11.63 1.22 -1.82
C SER A 301 -11.13 0.40 -3.01
N LEU A 302 -10.69 -0.84 -2.82
CA LEU A 302 -10.24 -1.74 -3.89
C LEU A 302 -11.40 -2.13 -4.78
N PHE A 303 -12.56 -2.46 -4.18
CA PHE A 303 -13.79 -2.75 -4.92
C PHE A 303 -14.22 -1.57 -5.81
N ARG A 304 -14.23 -0.34 -5.26
CA ARG A 304 -14.51 0.87 -6.06
C ARG A 304 -13.51 1.07 -7.18
N ILE A 305 -12.21 0.90 -6.91
CA ILE A 305 -11.17 1.00 -7.94
C ILE A 305 -11.43 -0.02 -9.06
N SER A 306 -11.71 -1.28 -8.70
CA SER A 306 -12.02 -2.34 -9.67
C SER A 306 -13.17 -1.97 -10.59
N LYS A 307 -14.28 -1.46 -10.01
CA LYS A 307 -15.42 -0.97 -10.78
C LYS A 307 -15.04 0.18 -11.71
N GLN A 308 -14.32 1.18 -11.21
CA GLN A 308 -13.86 2.32 -12.01
C GLN A 308 -12.90 1.90 -13.13
N LEU A 309 -12.01 0.94 -12.89
CA LEU A 309 -11.15 0.36 -13.92
C LEU A 309 -11.97 -0.33 -15.00
N LYS A 310 -12.95 -1.15 -14.61
CA LYS A 310 -13.85 -1.85 -15.55
C LYS A 310 -14.65 -0.86 -16.40
N GLU A 311 -15.13 0.23 -15.81
CA GLU A 311 -15.86 1.27 -16.52
C GLU A 311 -14.98 2.01 -17.55
N ILE A 312 -13.75 2.39 -17.16
CA ILE A 312 -12.85 3.17 -18.03
C ILE A 312 -12.23 2.29 -19.13
N THR A 313 -11.79 1.09 -18.78
CA THR A 313 -11.02 0.20 -19.69
C THR A 313 -11.88 -0.82 -20.41
N ARG A 314 -13.17 -0.93 -20.04
CA ARG A 314 -14.12 -1.95 -20.52
C ARG A 314 -13.66 -3.39 -20.27
N ARG A 315 -12.67 -3.59 -19.40
CA ARG A 315 -12.06 -4.88 -19.07
C ARG A 315 -11.84 -5.00 -17.57
N GLU A 316 -11.83 -6.22 -17.07
CA GLU A 316 -11.38 -6.47 -15.70
C GLU A 316 -9.85 -6.41 -15.68
N ILE A 317 -9.32 -5.33 -15.11
CA ILE A 317 -7.88 -5.09 -15.00
C ILE A 317 -7.41 -5.53 -13.61
N PRO A 318 -6.50 -6.50 -13.50
CA PRO A 318 -5.95 -6.91 -12.23
C PRO A 318 -5.23 -5.78 -11.49
N ILE A 319 -5.30 -5.80 -10.17
CA ILE A 319 -4.59 -4.89 -9.28
C ILE A 319 -3.38 -5.63 -8.68
N ALA A 320 -2.18 -5.08 -8.86
CA ALA A 320 -0.99 -5.52 -8.17
C ALA A 320 -0.70 -4.58 -6.99
N ILE A 321 -0.66 -5.12 -5.77
CA ILE A 321 -0.35 -4.38 -4.54
C ILE A 321 1.13 -4.56 -4.24
N THR A 322 1.97 -3.91 -5.02
CA THR A 322 3.40 -4.24 -5.06
C THR A 322 4.23 -3.56 -3.96
N GLU A 323 3.56 -2.77 -3.12
CA GLU A 323 4.04 -2.36 -1.80
C GLU A 323 2.89 -2.24 -0.80
N TYR A 324 3.01 -2.93 0.34
CA TYR A 324 2.19 -2.64 1.52
C TYR A 324 2.94 -2.85 2.83
N ASN A 325 2.54 -2.07 3.83
CA ASN A 325 2.90 -2.21 5.25
C ASN A 325 1.97 -1.34 6.10
N GLY A 326 2.09 -1.32 7.43
CA GLY A 326 1.55 -0.19 8.19
C GLY A 326 2.43 1.04 8.00
N GLY A 327 1.82 2.15 7.63
CA GLY A 327 2.47 3.42 7.32
C GLY A 327 2.98 4.16 8.56
N PHE A 328 3.80 3.51 9.40
CA PHE A 328 4.37 4.05 10.63
C PHE A 328 5.85 4.44 10.43
N VAL A 329 6.09 5.73 10.17
CA VAL A 329 7.44 6.29 9.91
C VAL A 329 8.09 6.86 11.18
N GLN A 330 7.37 6.88 12.29
CA GLN A 330 7.91 7.31 13.60
C GLN A 330 8.96 6.31 14.13
N ASN A 331 9.83 6.76 15.03
CA ASN A 331 10.71 5.89 15.84
C ASN A 331 10.43 5.91 17.35
N LYS A 332 9.71 6.91 17.89
CA LYS A 332 9.31 6.99 19.31
C LYS A 332 7.81 6.71 19.55
N PRO A 333 7.46 6.02 20.65
CA PRO A 333 8.35 5.48 21.70
C PRO A 333 9.12 4.24 21.25
N VAL A 334 8.60 3.51 20.27
CA VAL A 334 9.23 2.39 19.56
C VAL A 334 8.76 2.43 18.12
N PRO A 335 9.50 1.88 17.14
CA PRO A 335 9.05 1.87 15.74
C PRO A 335 7.83 0.97 15.55
N TYR A 336 6.62 1.53 15.50
CA TYR A 336 5.37 0.74 15.39
C TYR A 336 5.31 -0.15 14.15
N ARG A 337 6.02 0.20 13.07
CA ARG A 337 6.19 -0.66 11.89
C ARG A 337 6.76 -2.05 12.19
N HIS A 338 7.40 -2.24 13.33
CA HIS A 338 7.97 -3.52 13.78
C HIS A 338 7.25 -4.08 15.01
N SER A 339 6.07 -3.57 15.37
CA SER A 339 5.35 -3.98 16.58
C SER A 339 4.23 -5.00 16.33
N LEU A 340 3.76 -5.64 17.39
CA LEU A 340 2.61 -6.54 17.37
C LEU A 340 1.36 -5.89 16.77
N GLY A 341 1.06 -4.64 17.12
CA GLY A 341 -0.09 -3.92 16.56
C GLY A 341 -0.02 -3.75 15.04
N ASN A 342 1.19 -3.63 14.48
CA ASN A 342 1.37 -3.67 13.02
C ASN A 342 1.18 -5.09 12.47
N ALA A 343 1.64 -6.11 13.17
CA ALA A 343 1.42 -7.50 12.77
C ALA A 343 -0.09 -7.82 12.65
N LEU A 344 -0.92 -7.33 13.58
CA LEU A 344 -2.39 -7.45 13.48
C LEU A 344 -2.95 -6.76 12.24
N LEU A 345 -2.48 -5.55 11.94
CA LEU A 345 -2.85 -4.82 10.72
C LEU A 345 -2.45 -5.61 9.46
N ILE A 346 -1.25 -6.19 9.42
CA ILE A 346 -0.78 -7.01 8.30
C ILE A 346 -1.64 -8.27 8.12
N ALA A 347 -1.96 -8.96 9.22
CA ALA A 347 -2.81 -10.15 9.19
C ALA A 347 -4.20 -9.87 8.62
N ASP A 348 -4.78 -8.72 8.98
CA ASP A 348 -6.10 -8.32 8.50
C ASP A 348 -6.08 -7.71 7.09
N LEU A 349 -4.97 -7.09 6.66
CA LEU A 349 -4.75 -6.73 5.25
C LEU A 349 -4.62 -7.97 4.36
N LEU A 350 -3.91 -9.01 4.81
CA LEU A 350 -3.82 -10.28 4.08
C LEU A 350 -5.20 -10.91 3.90
N ARG A 351 -6.05 -10.91 4.95
CA ARG A 351 -7.45 -11.31 4.81
C ARG A 351 -8.14 -10.55 3.68
N VAL A 352 -8.04 -9.22 3.69
CA VAL A 352 -8.65 -8.38 2.65
C VAL A 352 -8.11 -8.70 1.27
N PHE A 353 -6.80 -8.92 1.11
CA PHE A 353 -6.23 -9.24 -0.21
C PHE A 353 -6.63 -10.62 -0.72
N LEU A 354 -6.87 -11.57 0.19
CA LEU A 354 -7.33 -12.92 -0.12
C LEU A 354 -8.83 -12.98 -0.44
N THR A 355 -9.65 -12.11 0.16
CA THR A 355 -11.11 -12.15 0.03
C THR A 355 -11.70 -10.93 -0.69
N ALA A 356 -10.85 -10.09 -1.29
CA ALA A 356 -11.34 -8.93 -2.03
C ALA A 356 -12.11 -9.44 -3.25
N ASN A 357 -13.35 -8.97 -3.42
CA ASN A 357 -14.12 -9.21 -4.64
C ASN A 357 -13.57 -8.33 -5.79
N THR A 358 -12.31 -8.53 -6.13
CA THR A 358 -11.51 -7.72 -7.05
C THR A 358 -10.35 -8.59 -7.52
N PRO A 359 -10.01 -8.62 -8.81
CA PRO A 359 -8.87 -9.38 -9.30
C PRO A 359 -7.56 -8.81 -8.75
N ILE A 360 -7.05 -9.37 -7.65
CA ILE A 360 -5.73 -9.04 -7.13
C ILE A 360 -4.70 -9.97 -7.79
N LEU A 361 -3.77 -9.40 -8.54
CA LEU A 361 -2.70 -10.15 -9.21
C LEU A 361 -1.71 -10.71 -8.19
N CYS A 362 -1.19 -9.84 -7.33
CA CYS A 362 -0.22 -10.16 -6.29
C CYS A 362 -0.24 -9.09 -5.19
N ALA A 363 0.37 -9.39 -4.06
CA ALA A 363 0.70 -8.43 -3.03
C ALA A 363 2.13 -8.64 -2.53
N ASN A 364 2.89 -7.55 -2.32
CA ASN A 364 4.28 -7.61 -1.90
C ASN A 364 4.48 -6.79 -0.62
N TYR A 365 4.77 -7.49 0.48
CA TYR A 365 5.17 -6.84 1.71
C TYR A 365 6.54 -6.21 1.53
N HIS A 366 6.67 -4.98 2.00
CA HIS A 366 7.87 -4.18 1.85
C HIS A 366 8.39 -3.95 3.26
N HIS A 367 9.55 -4.43 3.75
CA HIS A 367 10.68 -5.28 3.27
C HIS A 367 10.66 -6.77 3.64
N PHE A 368 11.26 -7.67 2.83
CA PHE A 368 11.64 -9.01 3.33
C PHE A 368 12.69 -8.92 4.46
N SER A 369 13.88 -8.41 4.17
CA SER A 369 15.00 -8.38 5.12
C SER A 369 15.54 -6.97 5.36
N ASN A 370 16.06 -6.76 6.57
CA ASN A 370 16.72 -5.54 7.01
C ASN A 370 15.93 -4.28 6.61
N SER A 371 16.57 -3.30 5.97
CA SER A 371 15.93 -2.07 5.47
C SER A 371 15.08 -1.32 6.51
N TYR A 372 14.33 -0.32 6.06
CA TYR A 372 13.46 0.46 6.94
C TYR A 372 12.23 -0.33 7.41
N TRP A 373 11.82 -1.36 6.66
CA TRP A 373 10.54 -2.04 6.82
C TRP A 373 10.65 -3.58 6.96
N GLY A 374 11.85 -4.15 7.06
CA GLY A 374 12.07 -5.61 6.98
C GLY A 374 11.26 -6.47 7.94
N LEU A 375 10.86 -7.67 7.51
CA LEU A 375 10.30 -8.74 8.34
C LEU A 375 11.36 -9.38 9.25
N VAL A 376 12.57 -9.56 8.72
CA VAL A 376 13.70 -10.11 9.45
C VAL A 376 14.83 -9.11 9.48
N TYR A 377 15.66 -9.13 10.52
CA TYR A 377 16.75 -8.17 10.62
C TYR A 377 18.00 -8.78 11.27
N ASN A 378 19.14 -8.20 10.91
CA ASN A 378 20.43 -8.49 11.49
C ASN A 378 21.22 -7.18 11.52
N PRO A 379 21.56 -6.62 12.70
CA PRO A 379 22.28 -5.35 12.77
C PRO A 379 23.73 -5.42 12.27
N ARG A 380 24.27 -6.62 12.00
CA ARG A 380 25.66 -6.87 11.60
C ARG A 380 25.78 -7.64 10.28
N TYR A 381 24.74 -7.64 9.43
CA TYR A 381 24.77 -8.38 8.15
C TYR A 381 25.88 -7.92 7.19
N LEU A 382 26.30 -6.65 7.25
CA LEU A 382 27.44 -6.15 6.47
C LEU A 382 28.78 -6.78 6.88
N LYS A 383 28.83 -7.43 8.04
CA LYS A 383 29.98 -8.21 8.52
C LYS A 383 29.82 -9.71 8.26
N LEU A 384 28.89 -10.10 7.36
CA LEU A 384 28.62 -11.49 6.99
C LEU A 384 28.36 -12.42 8.18
N ARG A 385 27.63 -11.92 9.18
CA ARG A 385 27.17 -12.74 10.30
C ARG A 385 25.81 -13.31 9.97
N ASP A 386 25.60 -14.61 10.15
CA ASP A 386 24.37 -15.28 9.71
C ASP A 386 23.26 -15.37 10.75
N ARG A 387 23.34 -14.60 11.85
CA ARG A 387 22.27 -14.57 12.86
C ARG A 387 21.22 -13.50 12.52
N TYR A 388 20.05 -13.97 12.07
CA TYR A 388 18.87 -13.14 11.80
C TYR A 388 17.81 -13.30 12.88
N TYR A 389 17.00 -12.24 13.05
CA TYR A 389 15.96 -12.13 14.06
C TYR A 389 14.63 -11.79 13.39
N MET A 390 13.56 -12.46 13.81
CA MET A 390 12.21 -12.31 13.26
C MET A 390 11.44 -11.22 14.01
N ARG A 391 10.86 -10.28 13.26
CA ARG A 391 9.95 -9.26 13.80
C ARG A 391 8.53 -9.82 13.88
N PRO A 392 7.64 -9.22 14.70
CA PRO A 392 6.22 -9.59 14.79
C PRO A 392 5.53 -9.87 13.45
N ASN A 393 5.79 -9.03 12.45
CA ASN A 393 5.19 -9.18 11.12
C ASN A 393 5.58 -10.49 10.42
N TYR A 394 6.78 -11.04 10.66
CA TYR A 394 7.24 -12.31 10.06
C TYR A 394 6.34 -13.48 10.49
N TYR A 395 6.01 -13.54 11.77
CA TYR A 395 5.17 -14.59 12.35
C TYR A 395 3.76 -14.61 11.74
N VAL A 396 3.26 -13.48 11.22
CA VAL A 396 1.99 -13.45 10.49
C VAL A 396 2.09 -14.30 9.22
N PHE A 397 3.15 -14.11 8.42
CA PHE A 397 3.35 -14.91 7.22
C PHE A 397 3.66 -16.37 7.57
N GLU A 398 4.34 -16.64 8.69
CA GLU A 398 4.56 -18.00 9.18
C GLU A 398 3.24 -18.71 9.54
N LEU A 399 2.30 -18.00 10.19
CA LEU A 399 0.96 -18.52 10.47
C LEU A 399 0.21 -18.84 9.18
N TYR A 400 0.19 -17.93 8.20
CA TYR A 400 -0.47 -18.19 6.91
C TYR A 400 0.21 -19.30 6.10
N ALA A 401 1.54 -19.40 6.15
CA ALA A 401 2.26 -20.41 5.38
C ALA A 401 2.01 -21.83 5.90
N ASN A 402 1.88 -22.00 7.23
CA ASN A 402 1.84 -23.31 7.88
C ASN A 402 0.43 -23.71 8.36
N HIS A 403 -0.45 -22.74 8.62
CA HIS A 403 -1.76 -22.95 9.22
C HIS A 403 -2.89 -22.28 8.40
N PHE A 404 -2.78 -22.36 7.07
CA PHE A 404 -3.80 -21.92 6.14
C PHE A 404 -3.86 -22.85 4.93
N GLY A 405 -5.07 -23.19 4.49
CA GLY A 405 -5.31 -24.06 3.34
C GLY A 405 -5.30 -23.33 2.00
N ASP A 406 -5.47 -24.11 0.94
CA ASP A 406 -5.38 -23.68 -0.47
C ASP A 406 -6.73 -23.22 -1.04
N ILE A 407 -7.84 -23.50 -0.34
CA ILE A 407 -9.20 -23.21 -0.80
C ILE A 407 -9.94 -22.44 0.28
N LEU A 408 -10.46 -21.25 -0.03
CA LEU A 408 -11.23 -20.44 0.90
C LEU A 408 -12.61 -21.04 1.15
N LEU A 409 -13.07 -20.95 2.40
CA LEU A 409 -14.40 -21.37 2.82
C LEU A 409 -15.28 -20.18 3.15
N LYS A 410 -16.58 -20.32 2.89
CA LYS A 410 -17.58 -19.29 3.21
C LYS A 410 -17.68 -19.05 4.71
N THR A 411 -17.17 -17.90 5.12
CA THR A 411 -17.04 -17.51 6.53
C THR A 411 -17.89 -16.28 6.83
N LYS A 412 -18.66 -16.32 7.93
CA LYS A 412 -19.44 -15.19 8.43
C LYS A 412 -19.00 -14.85 9.84
N VAL A 413 -18.78 -13.57 10.10
CA VAL A 413 -18.39 -13.05 11.41
C VAL A 413 -19.43 -12.05 11.90
N LYS A 414 -19.89 -12.24 13.14
CA LYS A 414 -20.64 -11.24 13.91
C LYS A 414 -19.82 -10.92 15.16
N SER A 415 -19.59 -9.65 15.46
CA SER A 415 -18.76 -9.26 16.59
C SER A 415 -19.27 -7.97 17.19
N LYS A 416 -19.07 -7.81 18.51
CA LYS A 416 -19.01 -6.46 19.11
C LYS A 416 -18.04 -5.60 18.30
N SER A 417 -18.35 -4.31 18.21
CA SER A 417 -17.65 -3.37 17.33
C SER A 417 -17.24 -2.12 18.11
N TYR A 418 -16.27 -1.37 17.58
CA TYR A 418 -15.76 -0.14 18.17
C TYR A 418 -15.80 1.03 17.18
N PHE A 419 -15.88 2.25 17.71
CA PHE A 419 -15.75 3.48 16.94
C PHE A 419 -14.31 4.00 17.00
N GLN A 420 -13.90 4.72 15.97
CA GLN A 420 -12.61 5.39 15.88
C GLN A 420 -12.76 6.74 15.20
N SER A 421 -11.88 7.68 15.56
CA SER A 421 -11.96 9.10 15.18
C SER A 421 -11.43 9.42 13.78
N GLY A 422 -10.83 8.46 13.08
CA GLY A 422 -10.17 8.66 11.80
C GLY A 422 -8.82 9.35 11.95
N TYR A 423 -7.91 9.11 11.00
CA TYR A 423 -6.64 9.82 10.94
C TYR A 423 -6.08 9.78 9.52
N LYS A 424 -5.79 10.95 8.97
CA LYS A 424 -5.25 11.15 7.61
C LYS A 424 -5.97 10.36 6.54
N ASN A 425 -5.46 9.16 6.23
CA ASN A 425 -5.93 8.31 5.14
C ASN A 425 -6.94 7.25 5.61
N ILE A 426 -7.50 7.41 6.82
CA ILE A 426 -8.57 6.57 7.38
C ILE A 426 -9.72 7.49 7.80
N LEU A 427 -10.92 7.21 7.31
CA LEU A 427 -12.12 7.99 7.64
C LEU A 427 -12.68 7.59 9.01
N PRO A 428 -13.32 8.51 9.77
CA PRO A 428 -13.95 8.19 11.04
C PRO A 428 -15.12 7.21 10.90
N SER A 429 -15.41 6.49 11.98
CA SER A 429 -16.64 5.72 12.11
C SER A 429 -17.80 6.63 12.52
N ILE A 430 -18.98 6.46 11.92
CA ILE A 430 -20.18 7.25 12.25
C ILE A 430 -21.31 6.35 12.78
N LYS A 431 -22.23 6.93 13.56
CA LYS A 431 -23.32 6.20 14.21
C LYS A 431 -24.46 5.76 13.26
N THR A 432 -24.58 6.39 12.09
CA THR A 432 -25.66 6.10 11.13
C THR A 432 -25.37 4.84 10.30
N LYS A 433 -26.42 4.07 9.96
CA LYS A 433 -26.34 2.77 9.25
C LYS A 433 -25.51 2.87 7.96
N LYS A 434 -24.72 1.81 7.70
CA LYS A 434 -23.95 1.54 6.47
C LYS A 434 -24.73 1.99 5.23
N VAL A 435 -24.22 3.01 4.51
CA VAL A 435 -24.50 3.11 3.08
C VAL A 435 -23.60 2.09 2.40
N SER A 436 -24.17 0.95 2.02
CA SER A 436 -23.47 -0.09 1.27
C SER A 436 -22.88 0.52 -0.02
N SER A 437 -21.59 0.31 -0.27
CA SER A 437 -20.94 0.70 -1.52
C SER A 437 -21.46 -0.05 -2.75
N GLN A 438 -22.26 -1.11 -2.56
CA GLN A 438 -22.90 -1.87 -3.64
C GLN A 438 -23.90 -1.03 -4.45
N ASN A 439 -24.41 0.09 -3.91
CA ASN A 439 -25.44 0.92 -4.56
C ASN A 439 -24.89 2.20 -5.22
N LEU A 440 -23.57 2.40 -5.31
CA LEU A 440 -23.02 3.57 -6.01
C LEU A 440 -22.92 3.30 -7.51
N ASN A 441 -23.87 3.85 -8.28
CA ASN A 441 -23.83 3.83 -9.74
C ASN A 441 -22.86 4.92 -10.23
N PHE A 442 -21.62 4.54 -10.57
CA PHE A 442 -20.59 5.50 -11.01
C PHE A 442 -20.83 6.03 -12.42
N SER A 443 -21.66 5.35 -13.23
CA SER A 443 -22.04 5.80 -14.57
C SER A 443 -22.85 7.11 -14.59
N GLU A 444 -23.36 7.57 -13.44
CA GLU A 444 -24.11 8.83 -13.34
C GLU A 444 -23.26 10.04 -12.87
N ILE A 445 -21.96 9.87 -12.63
CA ILE A 445 -21.18 10.89 -11.89
C ILE A 445 -19.84 11.21 -12.55
N TYR A 446 -19.90 11.86 -13.70
CA TYR A 446 -18.90 12.85 -14.11
C TYR A 446 -19.62 14.07 -14.69
N LYS A 447 -20.42 14.74 -13.84
CA LYS A 447 -20.88 16.09 -14.15
C LYS A 447 -19.70 17.02 -13.90
N GLU A 448 -18.99 17.37 -14.97
CA GLU A 448 -17.97 18.41 -14.93
C GLU A 448 -18.56 19.75 -15.32
N LYS A 449 -18.10 20.79 -14.63
CA LYS A 449 -18.35 22.18 -14.98
C LYS A 449 -17.01 22.81 -15.33
N VAL A 450 -16.89 23.29 -16.56
CA VAL A 450 -15.80 24.18 -16.95
C VAL A 450 -16.01 25.51 -16.23
N LEU A 451 -14.99 25.95 -15.50
CA LEU A 451 -15.03 27.19 -14.73
C LEU A 451 -14.45 28.32 -15.59
N ARG A 452 -15.14 29.45 -15.64
CA ARG A 452 -14.61 30.66 -16.27
C ARG A 452 -13.56 31.26 -15.37
N ILE A 453 -12.36 31.48 -15.91
CA ILE A 453 -11.27 32.10 -15.14
C ILE A 453 -11.53 33.59 -15.07
N ASP A 454 -11.91 34.04 -13.88
CA ASP A 454 -12.07 35.47 -13.60
C ASP A 454 -11.68 35.74 -12.14
N PHE A 455 -11.04 36.88 -11.86
CA PHE A 455 -10.42 37.16 -10.55
C PHE A 455 -11.05 38.37 -9.85
N LYS A 456 -11.19 38.29 -8.52
CA LYS A 456 -11.58 39.41 -7.64
C LYS A 456 -10.40 39.94 -6.86
N TRP A 457 -10.48 41.24 -6.54
CA TRP A 457 -9.57 41.94 -5.62
C TRP A 457 -8.11 41.85 -6.08
N LEU A 458 -7.89 42.12 -7.37
CA LEU A 458 -6.54 42.21 -7.94
C LEU A 458 -5.82 43.43 -7.37
N PRO A 459 -4.67 43.28 -6.70
CA PRO A 459 -3.86 44.43 -6.32
C PRO A 459 -3.29 45.11 -7.57
N PRO A 460 -2.93 46.42 -7.52
CA PRO A 460 -2.47 47.16 -8.69
C PRO A 460 -1.27 46.55 -9.43
N CYS A 461 -0.44 45.80 -8.70
CA CYS A 461 0.73 45.10 -9.24
C CYS A 461 0.40 43.77 -9.95
N VAL A 462 -0.87 43.40 -10.08
CA VAL A 462 -1.31 42.18 -10.78
C VAL A 462 -2.24 42.56 -11.93
N LYS A 463 -1.87 42.13 -13.14
CA LYS A 463 -2.66 42.34 -14.37
C LYS A 463 -3.13 40.99 -14.91
N VAL A 464 -4.39 40.89 -15.29
CA VAL A 464 -4.96 39.68 -15.92
C VAL A 464 -5.35 40.00 -17.36
N LYS A 465 -4.89 39.18 -18.31
CA LYS A 465 -5.34 39.20 -19.71
C LYS A 465 -6.03 37.88 -20.04
N LYS A 466 -7.15 37.94 -20.76
CA LYS A 466 -7.92 36.76 -21.18
C LYS A 466 -7.78 36.57 -22.68
N TYR A 467 -7.54 35.34 -23.09
CA TYR A 467 -7.52 34.87 -24.46
C TYR A 467 -8.66 33.87 -24.66
N SER A 468 -8.90 33.44 -25.90
CA SER A 468 -9.97 32.48 -26.22
C SER A 468 -9.82 31.14 -25.48
N ASP A 469 -8.57 30.69 -25.29
CA ASP A 469 -8.24 29.36 -24.78
C ASP A 469 -7.46 29.36 -23.45
N TYR A 470 -6.94 30.50 -22.99
CA TYR A 470 -6.25 30.62 -21.69
C TYR A 470 -6.35 32.01 -21.05
N SER A 471 -5.99 32.10 -19.77
CA SER A 471 -5.83 33.35 -19.04
C SER A 471 -4.38 33.55 -18.59
N VAL A 472 -3.91 34.79 -18.64
CA VAL A 472 -2.56 35.20 -18.26
C VAL A 472 -2.64 36.11 -17.05
N ILE A 473 -1.90 35.76 -16.00
CA ILE A 473 -1.76 36.56 -14.78
C ILE A 473 -0.32 37.04 -14.72
N HIS A 474 -0.13 38.34 -14.90
CA HIS A 474 1.16 39.00 -14.80
C HIS A 474 1.31 39.64 -13.41
N PHE A 475 2.43 39.35 -12.75
CA PHE A 475 2.80 39.86 -11.44
C PHE A 475 4.02 40.78 -11.57
N ASP A 476 3.90 42.00 -11.05
CA ASP A 476 4.98 42.96 -10.88
C ASP A 476 4.95 43.53 -9.44
N CYS A 477 4.90 42.62 -8.48
CA CYS A 477 4.68 42.92 -7.06
C CYS A 477 5.99 42.83 -6.27
N GLU A 478 6.98 43.67 -6.59
CA GLU A 478 8.32 43.61 -5.98
C GLU A 478 8.30 43.87 -4.47
N LYS A 479 7.39 44.72 -4.00
CA LYS A 479 7.22 45.06 -2.57
C LYS A 479 6.32 44.07 -1.80
N ARG A 480 5.72 43.07 -2.45
CA ARG A 480 4.80 42.11 -1.79
C ARG A 480 5.32 40.69 -1.87
N ASN A 481 5.40 40.03 -0.72
CA ASN A 481 5.95 38.67 -0.61
C ASN A 481 4.90 37.56 -0.56
N LYS A 482 3.62 37.90 -0.36
CA LYS A 482 2.50 36.94 -0.34
C LYS A 482 1.25 37.59 -0.90
N LEU A 483 0.49 36.86 -1.72
CA LEU A 483 -0.79 37.30 -2.26
C LEU A 483 -1.77 36.13 -2.29
N GLY A 484 -3.03 36.42 -1.97
CA GLY A 484 -4.16 35.53 -2.19
C GLY A 484 -5.18 36.25 -3.07
N ILE A 485 -5.51 35.66 -4.21
CA ILE A 485 -6.46 36.21 -5.20
C ILE A 485 -7.59 35.21 -5.36
N TYR A 486 -8.82 35.66 -5.12
CA TYR A 486 -10.00 34.81 -5.26
C TYR A 486 -10.54 34.86 -6.68
N PHE A 487 -11.14 33.76 -7.13
CA PHE A 487 -11.86 33.73 -8.40
C PHE A 487 -13.28 34.33 -8.23
N ILE A 488 -13.85 34.93 -9.28
CA ILE A 488 -15.20 35.54 -9.26
C ILE A 488 -16.28 34.49 -8.97
N ASP A 489 -16.13 33.32 -9.59
CA ASP A 489 -17.13 32.26 -9.54
C ASP A 489 -17.06 31.49 -8.23
N LYS A 490 -17.96 31.84 -7.31
CA LYS A 490 -18.33 30.96 -6.20
C LYS A 490 -19.08 29.75 -6.78
N ILE A 491 -18.68 28.56 -6.36
CA ILE A 491 -19.39 27.34 -6.77
C ILE A 491 -20.51 27.15 -5.76
N GLN A 492 -21.75 27.39 -6.20
CA GLN A 492 -22.95 27.27 -5.38
C GLN A 492 -23.56 25.85 -5.48
N ASN A 493 -24.57 25.58 -4.65
CA ASN A 493 -25.32 24.32 -4.63
C ASN A 493 -24.42 23.08 -4.44
N VAL A 494 -23.36 23.25 -3.65
CA VAL A 494 -22.39 22.20 -3.38
C VAL A 494 -22.97 21.21 -2.38
N LYS A 495 -22.87 19.91 -2.69
CA LYS A 495 -23.41 18.86 -1.83
C LYS A 495 -22.50 18.63 -0.61
N PRO A 496 -23.06 18.54 0.61
CA PRO A 496 -22.29 18.16 1.80
C PRO A 496 -21.90 16.69 1.76
N ASN A 497 -20.78 16.34 2.39
CA ASN A 497 -20.25 14.97 2.39
C ASN A 497 -20.14 14.35 0.99
N TRP A 498 -19.79 15.17 0.01
CA TRP A 498 -19.70 14.78 -1.38
C TRP A 498 -18.28 14.92 -1.88
N LEU A 499 -17.95 14.09 -2.85
CA LEU A 499 -16.64 14.01 -3.45
C LEU A 499 -16.62 14.82 -4.73
N TYR A 500 -15.56 15.61 -4.85
CA TYR A 500 -15.29 16.42 -6.02
C TYR A 500 -13.84 16.25 -6.44
N PHE A 501 -13.58 16.55 -7.69
CA PHE A 501 -12.24 16.79 -8.20
C PHE A 501 -12.14 18.21 -8.72
N TRP A 502 -10.92 18.76 -8.65
CA TRP A 502 -10.56 19.98 -9.36
C TRP A 502 -9.31 19.71 -10.17
N GLU A 503 -9.27 20.20 -11.41
CA GLU A 503 -8.11 20.12 -12.28
C GLU A 503 -8.00 21.33 -13.21
N THR A 504 -6.81 21.57 -13.73
CA THR A 504 -6.49 22.67 -14.64
C THR A 504 -5.16 22.40 -15.34
N GLU A 505 -4.87 23.14 -16.40
CA GLU A 505 -3.55 23.18 -17.02
C GLU A 505 -2.87 24.52 -16.72
N ILE A 506 -1.57 24.48 -16.42
CA ILE A 506 -0.81 25.65 -15.99
C ILE A 506 0.58 25.66 -16.62
N LYS A 507 1.04 26.86 -17.01
CA LYS A 507 2.41 27.18 -17.43
C LYS A 507 2.86 28.45 -16.71
N THR A 508 4.15 28.62 -16.42
CA THR A 508 4.67 29.77 -15.67
C THR A 508 6.18 30.00 -15.85
N ASN A 509 6.59 31.27 -15.90
CA ASN A 509 8.00 31.67 -15.84
C ASN A 509 8.41 32.23 -14.45
N LEU A 510 7.62 31.96 -13.41
CA LEU A 510 7.93 32.38 -12.05
C LEU A 510 9.19 31.67 -11.53
N ALA A 511 10.34 32.34 -11.60
CA ALA A 511 11.61 31.78 -11.11
C ALA A 511 11.75 31.87 -9.58
N LYS A 512 11.34 33.02 -9.01
CA LYS A 512 11.54 33.37 -7.60
C LYS A 512 10.26 33.32 -6.76
N ALA A 513 9.20 32.67 -7.24
CA ALA A 513 7.96 32.50 -6.50
C ALA A 513 7.43 31.07 -6.63
N TRP A 514 6.54 30.70 -5.72
CA TRP A 514 5.76 29.47 -5.80
C TRP A 514 4.30 29.77 -5.51
N PHE A 515 3.40 28.94 -6.04
CA PHE A 515 1.96 29.12 -5.86
C PHE A 515 1.22 27.79 -5.74
N PHE A 516 -0.03 27.85 -5.31
CA PHE A 516 -0.98 26.74 -5.39
C PHE A 516 -2.39 27.29 -5.59
N ILE A 517 -3.29 26.44 -6.08
CA ILE A 517 -4.72 26.73 -6.10
C ILE A 517 -5.39 25.91 -5.00
N ALA A 518 -6.22 26.57 -4.21
CA ALA A 518 -6.93 25.97 -3.09
C ALA A 518 -8.44 26.08 -3.23
N ILE A 519 -9.12 25.02 -2.82
CA ILE A 519 -10.55 25.01 -2.56
C ILE A 519 -10.77 25.32 -1.09
N LYS A 520 -11.65 26.29 -0.84
CA LYS A 520 -12.05 26.76 0.49
C LYS A 520 -13.55 26.65 0.69
N ASP A 521 -13.99 26.50 1.92
CA ASP A 521 -15.41 26.51 2.27
C ASP A 521 -16.01 27.94 2.26
N GLN A 522 -17.32 28.05 2.53
CA GLN A 522 -18.01 29.34 2.65
C GLN A 522 -17.49 30.26 3.78
N ARG A 523 -16.69 29.73 4.72
CA ARG A 523 -16.01 30.49 5.78
C ARG A 523 -14.52 30.71 5.47
N TYR A 524 -14.12 30.52 4.20
CA TYR A 524 -12.75 30.67 3.71
C TYR A 524 -11.70 29.76 4.38
N ARG A 525 -12.14 28.69 5.07
CA ARG A 525 -11.25 27.65 5.59
C ARG A 525 -10.83 26.73 4.46
N ARG A 526 -9.55 26.36 4.44
CA ARG A 526 -8.98 25.54 3.36
C ARG A 526 -9.43 24.09 3.48
N ILE A 527 -10.07 23.57 2.43
CA ILE A 527 -10.45 22.16 2.31
C ILE A 527 -9.28 21.38 1.71
N LYS A 528 -8.79 21.82 0.54
CA LYS A 528 -7.69 21.15 -0.17
C LYS A 528 -6.96 22.15 -1.08
N HIS A 529 -5.77 21.79 -1.51
CA HIS A 529 -5.01 22.56 -2.49
C HIS A 529 -4.19 21.66 -3.40
N SER A 530 -3.81 22.20 -4.55
CA SER A 530 -2.88 21.57 -5.50
C SER A 530 -1.52 21.35 -4.84
N LYS A 531 -0.67 20.54 -5.48
CA LYS A 531 0.76 20.61 -5.18
C LYS A 531 1.25 22.05 -5.37
N ILE A 532 2.35 22.37 -4.69
CA ILE A 532 3.03 23.65 -4.88
C ILE A 532 3.66 23.63 -6.28
N LEU A 533 3.48 24.72 -7.03
CA LEU A 533 3.90 24.92 -8.41
C LEU A 533 4.90 26.08 -8.48
N TRP A 534 5.88 25.99 -9.38
CA TRP A 534 6.87 27.04 -9.67
C TRP A 534 7.58 26.73 -11.00
N GLY A 535 8.07 27.77 -11.70
CA GLY A 535 9.10 27.66 -12.75
C GLY A 535 8.91 26.65 -13.89
N ASN A 536 7.68 26.28 -14.26
CA ASN A 536 7.40 25.33 -15.35
C ASN A 536 7.06 26.07 -16.64
N THR A 537 7.98 26.11 -17.61
CA THR A 537 7.76 26.82 -18.88
C THR A 537 6.87 26.07 -19.86
N GLU A 538 6.53 24.82 -19.58
CA GLU A 538 5.58 24.01 -20.36
C GLU A 538 4.23 23.86 -19.67
N TRP A 539 3.20 23.54 -20.45
CA TRP A 539 1.85 23.29 -19.93
C TRP A 539 1.78 21.96 -19.18
N ILE A 540 1.52 22.03 -17.89
CA ILE A 540 1.36 20.85 -17.03
C ILE A 540 -0.07 20.75 -16.50
N LYS A 541 -0.59 19.52 -16.42
CA LYS A 541 -1.87 19.23 -15.79
C LYS A 541 -1.70 19.03 -14.29
N THR A 542 -2.55 19.68 -13.52
CA THR A 542 -2.54 19.60 -12.05
C THR A 542 -3.95 19.51 -11.50
N GLY A 543 -4.12 18.79 -10.40
CA GLY A 543 -5.43 18.58 -9.80
C GLY A 543 -5.37 17.94 -8.43
N PHE A 544 -6.55 17.71 -7.85
CA PHE A 544 -6.74 16.96 -6.62
C PHE A 544 -8.20 16.54 -6.41
N ASP A 545 -8.37 15.45 -5.67
CA ASP A 545 -9.67 15.03 -5.13
C ASP A 545 -9.87 15.61 -3.73
N PHE A 546 -11.11 15.94 -3.40
CA PHE A 546 -11.48 16.41 -2.07
C PHE A 546 -12.92 16.00 -1.69
N LYS A 547 -13.13 15.88 -0.38
CA LYS A 547 -14.46 15.73 0.23
C LYS A 547 -14.90 17.07 0.80
N THR A 548 -16.16 17.40 0.61
CA THR A 548 -16.77 18.59 1.22
C THR A 548 -17.13 18.37 2.69
N PRO A 549 -16.97 19.39 3.55
CA PRO A 549 -17.42 19.34 4.95
C PRO A 549 -18.94 19.18 5.09
N ASP A 550 -19.37 18.86 6.31
CA ASP A 550 -20.77 18.97 6.71
C ASP A 550 -21.27 20.42 6.53
N ASN A 551 -22.52 20.58 6.11
CA ASN A 551 -23.19 21.87 5.93
C ASN A 551 -22.56 22.83 4.91
N ILE A 552 -21.74 22.32 3.98
CA ILE A 552 -21.27 23.12 2.85
C ILE A 552 -22.46 23.56 1.97
N LYS A 553 -22.37 24.78 1.43
CA LYS A 553 -23.25 25.29 0.38
C LYS A 553 -22.46 25.93 -0.76
N ILE A 554 -21.29 26.48 -0.43
CA ILE A 554 -20.46 27.26 -1.36
C ILE A 554 -19.00 26.84 -1.25
N LEU A 555 -18.34 26.66 -2.39
CA LEU A 555 -16.88 26.57 -2.48
C LEU A 555 -16.30 27.87 -3.07
N ASN A 556 -15.17 28.28 -2.52
CA ASN A 556 -14.36 29.40 -3.00
C ASN A 556 -13.04 28.87 -3.54
N LEU A 557 -12.64 29.33 -4.73
CA LEU A 557 -11.31 29.05 -5.29
C LEU A 557 -10.37 30.19 -4.93
N LEU A 558 -9.17 29.84 -4.46
CA LEU A 558 -8.10 30.78 -4.11
C LEU A 558 -6.84 30.43 -4.88
N PHE A 559 -6.32 31.38 -5.65
CA PHE A 559 -4.96 31.37 -6.13
C PHE A 559 -4.06 32.01 -5.06
N PHE A 560 -3.12 31.24 -4.51
CA PHE A 560 -2.17 31.74 -3.51
C PHE A 560 -0.75 31.68 -4.06
N ILE A 561 -0.01 32.79 -3.95
CA ILE A 561 1.38 32.91 -4.41
C ILE A 561 2.26 33.54 -3.33
N LYS A 562 3.50 33.06 -3.24
CA LYS A 562 4.51 33.57 -2.30
C LYS A 562 5.87 33.67 -2.98
N GLY A 563 6.56 34.79 -2.76
CA GLY A 563 7.96 34.98 -3.14
C GLY A 563 8.89 34.09 -2.32
N LYS A 564 9.95 33.57 -2.94
CA LYS A 564 11.04 32.87 -2.27
C LYS A 564 11.95 33.90 -1.60
N GLU A 565 12.41 33.60 -0.38
CA GLU A 565 13.39 34.43 0.34
C GLU A 565 13.00 35.92 0.45
N ASN A 566 11.70 36.22 0.49
CA ASN A 566 11.18 37.59 0.55
C ASN A 566 11.61 38.51 -0.62
N LYS A 567 11.92 37.95 -1.80
CA LYS A 567 12.38 38.69 -3.00
C LYS A 567 11.25 39.23 -3.89
N GLY A 568 10.06 39.49 -3.33
CA GLY A 568 8.88 39.95 -4.08
C GLY A 568 8.28 38.88 -4.99
N ILE A 569 7.25 39.25 -5.76
CA ILE A 569 6.58 38.37 -6.73
C ILE A 569 6.64 39.02 -8.11
N LYS A 570 7.41 38.44 -9.03
CA LYS A 570 7.55 38.89 -10.41
C LYS A 570 7.50 37.73 -11.40
N GLY A 571 6.76 37.91 -12.49
CA GLY A 571 6.62 36.95 -13.58
C GLY A 571 5.16 36.67 -13.94
N THR A 572 4.93 35.58 -14.65
CA THR A 572 3.66 35.31 -15.33
C THR A 572 3.19 33.87 -15.10
N VAL A 573 1.89 33.71 -14.92
CA VAL A 573 1.20 32.42 -14.84
C VAL A 573 0.13 32.35 -15.92
N TYR A 574 0.11 31.26 -16.66
CA TYR A 574 -0.85 30.94 -17.70
C TYR A 574 -1.73 29.80 -17.16
N ILE A 575 -3.05 29.92 -17.31
CA ILE A 575 -4.02 28.94 -16.80
C ILE A 575 -5.07 28.69 -17.87
N LYS A 576 -5.38 27.41 -18.14
CA LYS A 576 -6.49 27.01 -19.02
C LYS A 576 -7.18 25.74 -18.53
N ASN A 577 -8.33 25.44 -19.12
CA ASN A 577 -9.07 24.19 -18.91
C ASN A 577 -9.36 23.91 -17.42
N MET A 578 -9.69 24.95 -16.65
CA MET A 578 -10.03 24.78 -15.24
C MET A 578 -11.41 24.13 -15.11
N LYS A 579 -11.44 23.00 -14.41
CA LYS A 579 -12.66 22.21 -14.21
C LYS A 579 -12.84 21.85 -12.75
N ILE A 580 -14.11 21.78 -12.35
CA ILE A 580 -14.54 21.08 -11.15
C ILE A 580 -15.62 20.08 -11.54
N GLY A 581 -15.58 18.87 -10.99
CA GLY A 581 -16.63 17.90 -11.22
C GLY A 581 -16.93 17.06 -9.98
N GLU A 582 -18.11 16.47 -9.98
CA GLU A 582 -18.56 15.54 -8.94
C GLU A 582 -17.96 14.14 -9.17
N LEU A 583 -17.63 13.45 -8.08
CA LEU A 583 -17.24 12.03 -8.05
C LEU A 583 -18.25 11.14 -7.30
N GLY A 584 -19.17 11.74 -6.54
CA GLY A 584 -20.26 11.05 -5.86
C GLY A 584 -20.27 11.25 -4.35
N SER A 585 -21.13 10.52 -3.64
CA SER A 585 -21.17 10.60 -2.18
C SER A 585 -19.88 10.06 -1.57
N ALA A 586 -19.42 10.71 -0.49
CA ALA A 586 -18.28 10.20 0.25
C ALA A 586 -18.65 8.91 0.98
N PRO A 587 -17.80 7.86 0.95
CA PRO A 587 -18.04 6.66 1.72
C PRO A 587 -18.11 6.97 3.21
N GLN A 588 -19.01 6.28 3.88
CA GLN A 588 -19.26 6.38 5.29
C GLN A 588 -19.13 4.99 5.90
N TYR A 589 -18.38 4.90 7.00
CA TYR A 589 -18.12 3.62 7.66
C TYR A 589 -18.77 3.61 9.04
N GLY A 590 -19.41 2.48 9.36
CA GLY A 590 -19.92 2.22 10.70
C GLY A 590 -18.79 1.87 11.69
N PRO A 591 -19.14 1.36 12.87
CA PRO A 591 -18.15 0.84 13.81
C PRO A 591 -17.45 -0.41 13.22
N THR A 592 -16.20 -0.62 13.63
CA THR A 592 -15.34 -1.71 13.16
C THR A 592 -15.51 -2.94 14.06
N PRO A 593 -15.73 -4.14 13.52
CA PRO A 593 -15.77 -5.39 14.30
C PRO A 593 -14.46 -5.63 15.06
N TYR A 594 -14.54 -6.06 16.32
CA TYR A 594 -13.34 -6.49 17.08
C TYR A 594 -12.75 -7.80 16.53
N ILE A 595 -13.59 -8.76 16.15
CA ILE A 595 -13.15 -10.00 15.52
C ILE A 595 -13.22 -9.87 14.01
N SER A 596 -12.14 -10.25 13.34
CA SER A 596 -12.09 -10.51 11.90
C SER A 596 -11.54 -11.91 11.68
N ALA A 597 -12.09 -12.64 10.71
CA ALA A 597 -11.69 -14.01 10.47
C ALA A 597 -11.88 -14.41 9.01
N LEU A 598 -11.13 -15.43 8.58
CA LEU A 598 -11.32 -16.15 7.33
C LEU A 598 -10.95 -17.62 7.54
N ALA A 599 -11.69 -18.51 6.88
CA ALA A 599 -11.44 -19.94 6.92
C ALA A 599 -11.01 -20.47 5.55
N SER A 600 -10.26 -21.57 5.58
CA SER A 600 -9.83 -22.31 4.39
C SER A 600 -9.78 -23.81 4.67
N THR A 601 -9.68 -24.61 3.62
CA THR A 601 -9.42 -26.05 3.66
C THR A 601 -8.26 -26.40 2.74
N ASN A 602 -7.65 -27.56 2.98
CA ASN A 602 -6.60 -28.09 2.12
C ASN A 602 -7.21 -28.89 0.95
N GLU A 603 -6.39 -29.23 -0.05
CA GLU A 603 -6.81 -30.02 -1.22
C GLU A 603 -7.52 -31.34 -0.84
N LYS A 604 -7.09 -31.97 0.26
CA LYS A 604 -7.67 -33.24 0.76
C LYS A 604 -9.02 -33.07 1.46
N ARG A 605 -9.49 -31.84 1.70
CA ARG A 605 -10.77 -31.52 2.38
C ARG A 605 -10.93 -32.18 3.74
N ASN A 606 -9.82 -32.50 4.39
CA ASN A 606 -9.77 -33.20 5.67
C ASN A 606 -9.37 -32.29 6.83
N ARG A 607 -9.15 -31.00 6.57
CA ARG A 607 -8.84 -29.98 7.59
C ARG A 607 -9.56 -28.68 7.32
N ILE A 608 -10.00 -28.01 8.39
CA ILE A 608 -10.36 -26.59 8.37
C ILE A 608 -9.25 -25.81 9.06
N TYR A 609 -8.85 -24.73 8.42
CA TYR A 609 -7.99 -23.70 8.98
C TYR A 609 -8.85 -22.46 9.23
N LEU A 610 -8.75 -21.87 10.42
CA LEU A 610 -9.43 -20.62 10.75
C LEU A 610 -8.40 -19.61 11.25
N MET A 611 -8.19 -18.55 10.48
CA MET A 611 -7.35 -17.43 10.89
C MET A 611 -8.23 -16.34 11.51
N VAL A 612 -7.92 -15.92 12.74
CA VAL A 612 -8.69 -14.96 13.53
C VAL A 612 -7.80 -13.83 14.03
N ILE A 613 -8.27 -12.59 13.88
CA ILE A 613 -7.64 -11.39 14.41
C ILE A 613 -8.55 -10.82 15.50
N ASN A 614 -8.05 -10.72 16.74
CA ASN A 614 -8.70 -9.97 17.80
C ASN A 614 -8.13 -8.55 17.87
N LYS A 615 -8.94 -7.57 17.45
CA LYS A 615 -8.60 -6.14 17.44
C LYS A 615 -8.92 -5.45 18.77
N ASN A 616 -9.51 -6.15 19.74
CA ASN A 616 -9.69 -5.60 21.07
C ASN A 616 -8.31 -5.52 21.75
N LEU A 617 -7.91 -4.30 22.10
CA LEU A 617 -6.55 -4.03 22.59
C LEU A 617 -6.37 -4.35 24.07
N GLU A 618 -7.46 -4.64 24.79
CA GLU A 618 -7.46 -4.72 26.25
C GLU A 618 -8.13 -6.01 26.74
N GLU A 619 -9.21 -6.45 26.09
CA GLU A 619 -10.01 -7.58 26.58
C GLU A 619 -9.92 -8.81 25.68
N PRO A 620 -9.89 -10.03 26.28
CA PRO A 620 -10.07 -11.26 25.53
C PRO A 620 -11.49 -11.35 24.98
N MET A 621 -11.64 -11.99 23.82
CA MET A 621 -12.92 -12.11 23.12
C MET A 621 -13.39 -13.57 23.09
N ARG A 622 -14.26 -13.91 24.05
CA ARG A 622 -14.95 -15.21 24.06
C ARG A 622 -15.90 -15.31 22.87
N THR A 623 -15.61 -16.25 21.98
CA THR A 623 -16.22 -16.35 20.65
C THR A 623 -16.84 -17.72 20.45
N ARG A 624 -18.08 -17.74 19.94
CA ARG A 624 -18.76 -18.98 19.53
C ARG A 624 -18.35 -19.32 18.10
N ILE A 625 -17.83 -20.52 17.87
CA ILE A 625 -17.41 -21.00 16.56
C ILE A 625 -18.34 -22.13 16.12
N LYS A 626 -19.15 -21.87 15.09
CA LYS A 626 -20.07 -22.83 14.49
C LYS A 626 -19.51 -23.33 13.16
N ILE A 627 -19.53 -24.65 12.95
CA ILE A 627 -19.02 -25.30 11.75
C ILE A 627 -20.14 -26.12 11.12
N ASN A 628 -20.50 -25.77 9.88
CA ASN A 628 -21.56 -26.44 9.12
C ASN A 628 -20.94 -27.27 7.99
N GLY A 629 -21.36 -28.53 7.84
CA GLY A 629 -20.93 -29.39 6.74
C GLY A 629 -19.52 -29.99 6.89
N PHE A 630 -18.96 -30.01 8.10
CA PHE A 630 -17.68 -30.65 8.38
C PHE A 630 -17.68 -31.30 9.77
N PRO A 631 -17.59 -32.64 9.87
CA PRO A 631 -17.52 -33.33 11.14
C PRO A 631 -16.11 -33.15 11.72
N SER A 632 -15.92 -32.15 12.58
CA SER A 632 -14.63 -31.91 13.24
C SER A 632 -14.32 -32.98 14.28
N GLY A 633 -13.04 -33.34 14.39
CA GLY A 633 -12.52 -34.15 15.49
C GLY A 633 -12.58 -33.42 16.84
N PRO A 634 -12.23 -34.12 17.94
CA PRO A 634 -12.39 -33.61 19.30
C PRO A 634 -11.31 -32.61 19.73
N VAL A 635 -10.29 -32.38 18.90
CA VAL A 635 -9.15 -31.50 19.24
C VAL A 635 -9.06 -30.35 18.24
N VAL A 636 -9.05 -29.12 18.77
CA VAL A 636 -8.71 -27.91 18.03
C VAL A 636 -7.30 -27.48 18.42
N ARG A 637 -6.42 -27.40 17.43
CA ARG A 637 -5.04 -26.96 17.61
C ARG A 637 -4.94 -25.48 17.32
N ALA A 638 -4.28 -24.71 18.18
CA ALA A 638 -4.24 -23.26 18.09
C ALA A 638 -2.82 -22.72 18.18
N TRP A 639 -2.46 -21.86 17.23
CA TRP A 639 -1.21 -21.11 17.20
C TRP A 639 -1.53 -19.63 17.36
N VAL A 640 -1.09 -19.04 18.46
CA VAL A 640 -1.43 -17.68 18.86
C VAL A 640 -0.19 -16.81 18.79
N LEU A 641 -0.19 -15.83 17.89
CA LEU A 641 0.79 -14.75 17.88
C LEU A 641 0.35 -13.66 18.86
N ASN A 642 1.10 -13.50 19.95
CA ASN A 642 0.85 -12.44 20.91
C ASN A 642 2.13 -11.93 21.58
N GLY A 643 1.97 -10.92 22.44
CA GLY A 643 3.00 -10.30 23.27
C GLY A 643 2.36 -9.35 24.29
N PRO A 644 3.15 -8.63 25.09
CA PRO A 644 2.63 -7.89 26.25
C PRO A 644 1.84 -6.62 25.89
N SER A 645 1.89 -6.14 24.65
CA SER A 645 1.13 -4.97 24.18
C SER A 645 1.23 -4.82 22.65
N VAL A 646 0.36 -4.00 22.06
CA VAL A 646 0.44 -3.60 20.63
C VAL A 646 1.74 -2.88 20.25
N THR A 647 2.46 -2.31 21.22
CA THR A 647 3.76 -1.67 21.00
C THR A 647 4.94 -2.63 21.18
N ALA A 648 4.71 -3.86 21.61
CA ALA A 648 5.79 -4.84 21.77
C ALA A 648 6.49 -5.08 20.43
N THR A 649 7.82 -5.03 20.45
CA THR A 649 8.70 -5.31 19.31
C THR A 649 9.76 -6.33 19.74
N ASN A 650 10.41 -6.97 18.76
CA ASN A 650 11.55 -7.85 18.99
C ASN A 650 12.91 -7.16 18.82
N GLU A 651 12.96 -5.83 18.60
CA GLU A 651 14.22 -5.12 18.28
C GLU A 651 15.29 -5.25 19.37
N ASN A 652 14.88 -5.13 20.65
CA ASN A 652 15.78 -5.08 21.81
C ASN A 652 15.76 -6.34 22.67
N ARG A 653 14.70 -7.15 22.56
CA ARG A 653 14.53 -8.41 23.29
C ARG A 653 13.89 -9.41 22.34
N GLN A 654 14.65 -10.44 22.00
CA GLN A 654 14.14 -11.50 21.14
C GLN A 654 12.98 -12.23 21.81
N GLU A 655 12.08 -12.78 20.99
CA GLU A 655 10.94 -13.57 21.44
C GLU A 655 9.92 -12.88 22.36
N ARG A 656 9.98 -11.55 22.50
CA ARG A 656 8.97 -10.80 23.26
C ARG A 656 7.59 -10.89 22.62
N VAL A 657 7.57 -11.00 21.29
CA VAL A 657 6.41 -11.34 20.48
C VAL A 657 6.77 -12.60 19.70
N LYS A 658 5.96 -13.65 19.88
CA LYS A 658 6.16 -14.96 19.24
C LYS A 658 4.83 -15.69 19.12
N ILE A 659 4.86 -16.81 18.42
CA ILE A 659 3.76 -17.76 18.36
C ILE A 659 3.87 -18.71 19.55
N HIS A 660 2.78 -18.93 20.28
CA HIS A 660 2.65 -20.03 21.24
C HIS A 660 1.56 -21.00 20.79
N TYR A 661 1.71 -22.25 21.20
CA TYR A 661 0.83 -23.36 20.84
C TYR A 661 -0.07 -23.75 22.02
N GLN A 662 -1.32 -24.10 21.73
CA GLN A 662 -2.22 -24.73 22.69
C GLN A 662 -3.21 -25.65 21.97
N GLU A 663 -3.75 -26.61 22.71
CA GLU A 663 -4.85 -27.47 22.26
C GLU A 663 -6.10 -27.19 23.09
N VAL A 664 -7.26 -27.31 22.46
CA VAL A 664 -8.55 -27.19 23.12
C VAL A 664 -9.38 -28.41 22.75
N GLU A 665 -9.82 -29.14 23.77
CA GLU A 665 -10.78 -30.21 23.60
C GLU A 665 -12.17 -29.63 23.34
N VAL A 666 -12.85 -30.17 22.34
CA VAL A 666 -14.19 -29.77 21.93
C VAL A 666 -15.06 -31.01 21.80
N ASP A 667 -16.34 -30.86 22.15
CA ASP A 667 -17.32 -31.93 22.00
C ASP A 667 -17.71 -32.03 20.50
N PRO A 668 -17.32 -33.12 19.81
CA PRO A 668 -17.59 -33.27 18.37
C PRO A 668 -19.08 -33.50 18.08
N GLY A 669 -19.91 -33.78 19.09
CA GLY A 669 -21.36 -33.91 18.96
C GLY A 669 -22.10 -32.58 18.96
N LYS A 670 -21.43 -31.46 19.28
CA LYS A 670 -22.05 -30.13 19.31
C LYS A 670 -21.86 -29.39 17.99
N GLU A 671 -22.88 -28.63 17.59
CA GLU A 671 -22.83 -27.77 16.39
C GLU A 671 -21.81 -26.61 16.50
N TYR A 672 -21.34 -26.31 17.71
CA TYR A 672 -20.42 -25.22 17.97
C TYR A 672 -19.54 -25.52 19.18
N PHE A 673 -18.41 -24.83 19.25
CA PHE A 673 -17.55 -24.78 20.43
C PHE A 673 -17.21 -23.32 20.79
N TRP A 674 -16.66 -23.13 21.98
CA TRP A 674 -16.21 -21.83 22.46
C TRP A 674 -14.69 -21.74 22.37
N PHE A 675 -14.19 -20.59 21.92
CA PHE A 675 -12.77 -20.27 22.00
C PHE A 675 -12.60 -18.82 22.48
N THR A 676 -11.63 -18.58 23.35
CA THR A 676 -11.34 -17.25 23.88
C THR A 676 -10.07 -16.71 23.23
N PHE A 677 -10.22 -15.74 22.33
CA PHE A 677 -9.07 -15.11 21.68
C PHE A 677 -8.47 -14.06 22.61
N GLU A 678 -7.16 -14.14 22.86
CA GLU A 678 -6.42 -13.19 23.68
C GLU A 678 -6.54 -11.75 23.13
N PRO A 679 -6.43 -10.70 23.96
CA PRO A 679 -6.35 -9.32 23.46
C PRO A 679 -5.25 -9.16 22.41
N HIS A 680 -5.45 -8.25 21.46
CA HIS A 680 -4.49 -7.85 20.43
C HIS A 680 -3.68 -9.01 19.82
N SER A 681 -4.36 -10.07 19.40
CA SER A 681 -3.74 -11.31 18.93
C SER A 681 -4.12 -11.67 17.49
N VAL A 682 -3.29 -12.51 16.88
CA VAL A 682 -3.59 -13.25 15.64
C VAL A 682 -3.52 -14.73 15.98
N THR A 683 -4.59 -15.48 15.73
CA THR A 683 -4.69 -16.90 16.07
C THR A 683 -5.02 -17.70 14.82
N ALA A 684 -4.25 -18.75 14.54
CA ALA A 684 -4.60 -19.78 13.57
C ALA A 684 -5.13 -21.00 14.32
N LEU A 685 -6.34 -21.45 13.99
CA LEU A 685 -6.91 -22.71 14.47
C LEU A 685 -6.85 -23.76 13.36
N GLU A 686 -6.52 -24.99 13.71
CA GLU A 686 -6.66 -26.16 12.86
C GLU A 686 -7.65 -27.14 13.47
N LEU A 687 -8.59 -27.59 12.65
CA LEU A 687 -9.52 -28.67 12.96
C LEU A 687 -9.34 -29.78 11.93
N THR A 688 -9.17 -31.01 12.39
CA THR A 688 -9.12 -32.19 11.52
C THR A 688 -10.52 -32.78 11.38
N ARG A 689 -10.79 -33.43 10.24
CA ARG A 689 -12.01 -34.22 10.08
C ARG A 689 -11.96 -35.43 11.02
N ARG A 690 -13.11 -35.81 11.57
CA ARG A 690 -13.26 -37.04 12.37
C ARG A 690 -12.99 -38.27 11.50
N GLU A 691 -12.29 -39.25 12.04
CA GLU A 691 -12.07 -40.53 11.34
C GLU A 691 -13.37 -41.34 11.28
N GLY A 692 -13.64 -41.99 10.14
CA GLY A 692 -14.82 -42.85 9.94
C GLY A 692 -16.11 -42.14 9.52
N THR A 693 -16.06 -40.87 9.08
CA THR A 693 -17.23 -40.07 8.63
C THR A 693 -17.06 -39.48 7.23
#